data_AF-A0A951LIL9-F1
#
_entry.id   AF-A0A951LIL9-F1
#
_cell.length_a   1.000
_cell.length_b   1.000
_cell.length_c   1.000
_cell.angle_alpha   90.00
_cell.angle_beta   90.00
_cell.angle_gamma   90.00
#
_symmetry.space_group_name_H-M   'P 1'
#
loop_
_entity.id
_entity.type
_entity.pdbx_description
1 polymer ?
#
loop_
_entity_poly.entity_id
_entity_poly.type
_entity_poly.pdbx_seq_one_letter_code
_entity_poly.pdbx_strand_id
1 'polypeptide(L)'
;MKQSNGFFAQWLVVTTLTFLAIGILNLPPGLAQSPPLLVDLDARDSSAGTPTWHNRGSLGNFTRVGHPKLETLAGVQAVTFDGVQDAYRGPLAVAGIAGKAPRTIEVWAYNPALDADEETLVSWGKRGGPDGSLLAFGWGKNPGYGAVAHWAADLGWNGTPTPHRWHYLVYTYDGTTARIYDNGLEKNSRPLNINTALGYPISLGAESNAQGELQFLNEYTHEQQAGSLAIAAVRIRVGALTAEQISHTFDAEAKRFGAVRADAEGILGKGRDQFQIGAFTLSLVRATQTAAGLAPRGADFDFLPTDRLASRASNGYYHLGDINLRCRVRNGKWSSYSSAAERSELPILSRPNVIAACDLTPALGADCPLSVVREWASDAGTPVMRFRLTNHSQQAVEVGGLGAAMVSNNLLTGRSLEETHDHCSFADPYIGGDAGYLQVTRLNGQGPALLVLPERGTSFEAYRPLYDDPTPRGVTFEGFYEWMVHTRAYADNDWKQAQPWNRPTSRLLQPGEMATYGFRFVLAPAIKAIEPTLVAQQRPVVVGIPGYVLPTDQTGHLFVHSATPIKMLTVEPANAVRLVADRKTTAHGWRSLSLFGQVIGHCRLVIRYVDGMQQFVHYNVIPPEAEQVRRLGAFHATKQWYDDPADPFQRTNSFMPFNRETGKQVLQHSHTWFSGLSDEIGAGASVAMAMKNLGQPDPAQIALLEKYANTALWGHVQNPDYSVRASLFYYEPKLFSNYYTVHDGWNKERTETTWRAFNYPHVAFVYWALYRLARDHEGLVTMQSRQWYLDHAYHTAMAIPQFARGLAQFGLMVGSIFPEIVRDLRREGRTEDADKLEAFMRQRTQHWASLRYPFGSEMPWDSTGQEEIYTWCRYFGYDDKAQVTLNAILGYMPTVPNWAYNGAGRRYFDAPVNGTRWPDIVRMTNHYGSSINAIPVLSDYLQHPDDLYLLRVGYAGMSQLLANIDAEGFGSYGFDADPAILQFDPNTADYGIAFYGYARNAGAYVMQHPEFGWLGFGCNVQARGNSITVAPRDGFRQRVFLAPLKLWLTLDAGTFQSVSFNLKTRRVNIVFAPATSGTPTALLHIQSTTGAKESLVGFVPVDSTPTVRDAYQIALAPKPVSFSIIPAKSK
;
A
#
# COMPACT_ATOMS: atom_id res chain seq x y z
N MET A 1 -3.43 37.48 62.75
CA MET A 1 -2.31 38.42 62.54
C MET A 1 -1.78 38.12 61.14
N LYS A 2 -2.27 38.81 60.10
CA LYS A 2 -1.80 40.10 59.55
C LYS A 2 -0.33 40.10 59.10
N GLN A 3 -0.18 40.34 57.78
CA GLN A 3 0.96 40.89 57.02
C GLN A 3 2.18 39.97 56.88
N SER A 4 2.77 39.80 55.69
CA SER A 4 3.09 40.84 54.69
C SER A 4 3.20 40.32 53.24
N ASN A 5 2.68 41.12 52.29
CA ASN A 5 3.24 41.64 51.03
C ASN A 5 4.38 40.82 50.36
N GLY A 6 4.40 40.53 49.06
CA GLY A 6 3.77 41.16 47.90
C GLY A 6 4.85 41.36 46.84
N PHE A 7 4.80 40.65 45.71
CA PHE A 7 5.51 40.98 44.47
C PHE A 7 4.79 40.28 43.29
N PHE A 8 3.66 40.86 42.91
CA PHE A 8 3.00 40.67 41.61
C PHE A 8 3.55 41.77 40.71
N ALA A 9 4.47 41.41 39.81
CA ALA A 9 4.88 42.13 38.58
C ALA A 9 6.37 41.82 38.30
N GLN A 10 6.63 40.76 37.54
CA GLN A 10 7.82 40.54 36.67
C GLN A 10 7.92 39.05 36.30
N TRP A 11 7.02 38.53 35.46
CA TRP A 11 7.21 37.27 34.69
C TRP A 11 6.31 37.25 33.45
N LEU A 12 6.23 38.40 32.78
CA LEU A 12 5.80 38.53 31.39
C LEU A 12 6.99 39.25 30.71
N VAL A 13 7.45 38.77 29.56
CA VAL A 13 8.68 39.18 28.85
C VAL A 13 9.94 38.37 29.24
N VAL A 14 9.97 37.08 28.87
CA VAL A 14 11.06 36.43 28.07
C VAL A 14 10.42 35.23 27.33
N THR A 15 9.44 35.53 26.47
CA THR A 15 8.75 34.53 25.63
C THR A 15 8.65 35.03 24.20
N THR A 16 9.75 35.53 23.65
CA THR A 16 9.88 35.92 22.24
C THR A 16 11.34 36.25 22.01
N LEU A 17 12.02 35.47 21.16
CA LEU A 17 13.38 35.63 20.62
C LEU A 17 14.33 34.44 20.86
N THR A 18 13.90 33.21 20.56
CA THR A 18 14.79 32.13 20.03
C THR A 18 13.97 31.01 19.37
N PHE A 19 13.08 31.36 18.43
CA PHE A 19 12.30 30.39 17.63
C PHE A 19 12.31 30.70 16.12
N LEU A 20 13.35 31.39 15.63
CA LEU A 20 13.59 31.55 14.19
C LEU A 20 15.02 31.11 13.86
N ALA A 21 15.21 29.81 13.61
CA ALA A 21 16.34 29.28 12.83
C ALA A 21 16.30 27.77 12.54
N ILE A 22 15.39 26.98 13.13
CA ILE A 22 15.34 25.52 12.90
C ILE A 22 13.90 25.12 12.60
N GLY A 23 13.60 24.90 11.32
CA GLY A 23 12.24 24.61 10.87
C GLY A 23 12.15 24.47 9.35
N ILE A 24 13.04 23.68 8.74
CA ILE A 24 12.87 23.17 7.37
C ILE A 24 13.25 21.68 7.42
N LEU A 25 12.27 20.81 7.72
CA LEU A 25 12.30 19.37 7.44
C LEU A 25 10.88 18.77 7.64
N ASN A 26 10.23 18.52 6.51
CA ASN A 26 9.14 17.57 6.17
C ASN A 26 8.17 17.08 7.28
N LEU A 27 6.97 17.66 7.25
CA LEU A 27 5.71 17.11 7.78
C LEU A 27 5.09 16.10 6.76
N PRO A 28 4.16 15.20 7.17
CA PRO A 28 3.44 14.33 6.24
C PRO A 28 2.56 15.16 5.28
N PRO A 29 2.38 14.76 4.01
CA PRO A 29 1.48 15.44 3.07
C PRO A 29 0.03 15.18 3.46
N GLY A 30 -0.46 15.94 4.43
CA GLY A 30 -1.79 15.82 5.03
C GLY A 30 -2.05 16.90 6.07
N LEU A 31 -0.98 17.49 6.62
CA LEU A 31 -1.01 18.80 7.26
C LEU A 31 0.08 19.68 6.65
N ALA A 32 0.05 19.86 5.33
CA ALA A 32 0.70 21.03 4.77
C ALA A 32 -0.07 22.23 5.34
N GLN A 33 0.51 22.96 6.30
CA GLN A 33 0.13 24.35 6.49
C GLN A 33 0.06 24.95 5.10
N SER A 34 -1.09 25.52 4.72
CA SER A 34 -1.19 26.22 3.45
C SER A 34 0.05 27.11 3.31
N PRO A 35 0.77 27.04 2.18
CA PRO A 35 2.03 27.75 2.06
C PRO A 35 1.85 29.22 2.47
N PRO A 36 2.82 29.84 3.16
CA PRO A 36 2.63 31.15 3.78
C PRO A 36 1.99 32.16 2.82
N LEU A 37 0.85 32.70 3.24
CA LEU A 37 0.03 33.62 2.46
C LEU A 37 0.57 35.05 2.63
N LEU A 38 1.15 35.59 1.55
CA LEU A 38 1.80 36.90 1.54
C LEU A 38 0.82 38.02 1.19
N VAL A 39 -0.05 37.76 0.20
CA VAL A 39 -1.11 38.66 -0.22
C VAL A 39 -2.44 37.92 -0.16
N ASP A 40 -3.45 38.54 0.43
CA ASP A 40 -4.86 38.13 0.47
C ASP A 40 -5.74 39.39 0.39
N LEU A 41 -6.12 39.74 -0.84
CA LEU A 41 -7.03 40.84 -1.15
C LEU A 41 -8.38 40.25 -1.53
N ASP A 42 -9.46 40.83 -1.02
CA ASP A 42 -10.83 40.46 -1.37
C ASP A 42 -11.68 41.71 -1.40
N ALA A 43 -12.40 41.93 -2.50
CA ALA A 43 -13.14 43.15 -2.78
C ALA A 43 -14.38 43.35 -1.89
N ARG A 44 -14.73 42.35 -1.07
CA ARG A 44 -15.71 42.52 0.03
C ARG A 44 -15.17 43.34 1.19
N ASP A 45 -13.84 43.51 1.26
CA ASP A 45 -13.22 44.41 2.22
C ASP A 45 -13.63 45.87 1.92
N SER A 46 -14.05 46.61 2.95
CA SER A 46 -14.53 47.99 2.79
C SER A 46 -13.47 48.95 2.24
N SER A 47 -12.20 48.55 2.21
CA SER A 47 -11.10 49.35 1.68
C SER A 47 -10.82 49.14 0.20
N ALA A 48 -11.45 48.15 -0.44
CA ALA A 48 -11.34 47.93 -1.87
C ALA A 48 -11.87 49.14 -2.66
N GLY A 49 -11.15 49.57 -3.72
CA GLY A 49 -11.47 50.77 -4.50
C GLY A 49 -11.14 52.10 -3.80
N THR A 50 -10.66 52.09 -2.56
CA THR A 50 -10.21 53.30 -1.83
C THR A 50 -8.72 53.57 -2.08
N PRO A 51 -8.13 54.70 -1.61
CA PRO A 51 -6.70 54.98 -1.76
C PRO A 51 -5.77 53.87 -1.22
N THR A 52 -6.26 53.02 -0.30
CA THR A 52 -5.49 51.89 0.24
C THR A 52 -6.38 50.65 0.33
N TRP A 53 -6.01 49.59 -0.38
CA TRP A 53 -6.65 48.28 -0.25
C TRP A 53 -5.88 47.46 0.79
N HIS A 54 -6.55 47.09 1.88
CA HIS A 54 -5.96 46.35 2.98
C HIS A 54 -5.66 44.91 2.56
N ASN A 55 -4.40 44.52 2.74
CA ASN A 55 -3.94 43.16 2.59
C ASN A 55 -4.15 42.40 3.91
N ARG A 56 -4.76 41.22 3.86
CA ARG A 56 -4.90 40.34 5.04
C ARG A 56 -3.76 39.33 5.16
N GLY A 57 -2.92 39.22 4.13
CA GLY A 57 -1.69 38.42 4.14
C GLY A 57 -0.58 39.07 4.98
N SER A 58 0.59 38.45 4.98
CA SER A 58 1.72 38.90 5.81
C SER A 58 2.50 40.11 5.28
N LEU A 59 2.26 40.54 4.04
CA LEU A 59 2.88 41.74 3.47
C LEU A 59 2.02 43.01 3.65
N GLY A 60 2.59 44.18 3.31
CA GLY A 60 1.90 45.47 3.40
C GLY A 60 0.71 45.65 2.45
N ASN A 61 -0.02 46.76 2.65
CA ASN A 61 -1.21 47.14 1.89
C ASN A 61 -0.87 47.66 0.48
N PHE A 62 -1.90 47.75 -0.36
CA PHE A 62 -1.78 48.24 -1.73
C PHE A 62 -2.28 49.68 -1.85
N THR A 63 -1.49 50.55 -2.45
CA THR A 63 -1.82 51.97 -2.67
C THR A 63 -2.37 52.18 -4.07
N ARG A 64 -3.48 52.90 -4.17
CA ARG A 64 -4.15 53.15 -5.46
C ARG A 64 -3.33 54.08 -6.35
N VAL A 65 -3.28 53.78 -7.65
CA VAL A 65 -2.79 54.65 -8.72
C VAL A 65 -3.92 54.80 -9.74
N GLY A 66 -4.19 56.03 -10.19
CA GLY A 66 -5.37 56.32 -10.99
C GLY A 66 -6.67 56.27 -10.16
N HIS A 67 -7.75 55.81 -10.80
CA HIS A 67 -9.11 55.77 -10.28
C HIS A 67 -9.81 54.40 -10.43
N PRO A 68 -9.17 53.24 -10.10
CA PRO A 68 -9.87 51.96 -10.10
C PRO A 68 -11.06 51.99 -9.13
N LYS A 69 -12.18 51.39 -9.52
CA LYS A 69 -13.48 51.54 -8.84
C LYS A 69 -13.97 50.21 -8.28
N LEU A 70 -14.49 50.24 -7.06
CA LEU A 70 -15.23 49.11 -6.51
C LEU A 70 -16.65 49.09 -7.10
N GLU A 71 -16.99 48.01 -7.80
CA GLU A 71 -18.28 47.81 -8.46
C GLU A 71 -18.81 46.40 -8.19
N THR A 72 -20.05 46.13 -8.57
CA THR A 72 -20.63 44.78 -8.54
C THR A 72 -20.89 44.32 -9.97
N LEU A 73 -20.17 43.28 -10.39
CA LEU A 73 -20.24 42.71 -11.74
C LEU A 73 -20.73 41.26 -11.66
N ALA A 74 -21.79 40.94 -12.41
CA ALA A 74 -22.43 39.63 -12.39
C ALA A 74 -22.70 39.08 -10.97
N GLY A 75 -23.12 39.95 -10.04
CA GLY A 75 -23.44 39.60 -8.65
C GLY A 75 -22.26 39.51 -7.69
N VAL A 76 -21.04 39.88 -8.11
CA VAL A 76 -19.82 39.82 -7.29
C VAL A 76 -19.18 41.20 -7.17
N GLN A 77 -18.82 41.61 -5.96
CA GLN A 77 -18.04 42.82 -5.72
C GLN A 77 -16.59 42.66 -6.20
N ALA A 78 -16.09 43.64 -6.95
CA ALA A 78 -14.77 43.63 -7.55
C ALA A 78 -14.24 45.04 -7.83
N VAL A 79 -12.92 45.18 -7.91
CA VAL A 79 -12.26 46.41 -8.32
C VAL A 79 -12.00 46.38 -9.82
N THR A 80 -12.60 47.30 -10.56
CA THR A 80 -12.48 47.46 -12.01
C THR A 80 -11.33 48.41 -12.36
N PHE A 81 -10.52 48.03 -13.35
CA PHE A 81 -9.40 48.79 -13.91
C PHE A 81 -9.75 49.21 -15.35
N ASP A 82 -9.29 50.39 -15.77
CA ASP A 82 -9.66 51.02 -17.04
C ASP A 82 -8.80 50.62 -18.26
N GLY A 83 -7.75 49.83 -18.05
CA GLY A 83 -6.79 49.47 -19.10
C GLY A 83 -5.89 50.63 -19.57
N VAL A 84 -5.91 51.78 -18.92
CA VAL A 84 -5.18 52.99 -19.37
C VAL A 84 -4.22 53.51 -18.30
N GLN A 85 -4.69 53.72 -17.08
CA GLN A 85 -3.91 54.37 -16.01
C GLN A 85 -4.24 53.88 -14.60
N ASP A 86 -5.21 52.97 -14.47
CA ASP A 86 -5.61 52.41 -13.19
C ASP A 86 -4.69 51.27 -12.77
N ALA A 87 -4.21 51.34 -11.52
CA ALA A 87 -3.42 50.27 -10.91
C ALA A 87 -3.53 50.30 -9.38
N TYR A 88 -3.04 49.24 -8.75
CA TYR A 88 -2.67 49.25 -7.34
C TYR A 88 -1.20 48.87 -7.19
N ARG A 89 -0.47 49.61 -6.35
CA ARG A 89 0.95 49.37 -6.08
C ARG A 89 1.16 48.94 -4.64
N GLY A 90 1.61 47.72 -4.47
CA GLY A 90 1.80 47.04 -3.19
C GLY A 90 3.22 47.11 -2.66
N PRO A 91 3.50 46.32 -1.61
CA PRO A 91 4.84 46.18 -1.02
C PRO A 91 5.82 45.51 -2.00
N LEU A 92 7.12 45.59 -1.66
CA LEU A 92 8.18 44.88 -2.40
C LEU A 92 7.96 43.36 -2.38
N ALA A 93 8.15 42.72 -3.53
CA ALA A 93 8.21 41.28 -3.62
C ALA A 93 9.40 40.75 -2.81
N VAL A 94 9.12 39.76 -1.95
CA VAL A 94 10.13 39.15 -1.07
C VAL A 94 10.87 38.03 -1.77
N ALA A 95 12.04 37.65 -1.25
CA ALA A 95 12.88 36.60 -1.83
C ALA A 95 12.15 35.25 -1.99
N GLY A 96 11.11 34.97 -1.20
CA GLY A 96 10.32 33.75 -1.29
C GLY A 96 9.37 33.67 -2.50
N ILE A 97 9.19 34.76 -3.25
CA ILE A 97 8.36 34.79 -4.48
C ILE A 97 9.09 35.47 -5.67
N ALA A 98 10.32 35.94 -5.45
CA ALA A 98 11.17 36.53 -6.47
C ALA A 98 12.37 35.61 -6.77
N GLY A 99 13.23 36.00 -7.72
CA GLY A 99 14.34 35.17 -8.19
C GLY A 99 13.85 33.79 -8.65
N LYS A 100 14.53 32.75 -8.17
CA LYS A 100 14.23 31.34 -8.53
C LYS A 100 13.23 30.67 -7.57
N ALA A 101 12.76 31.33 -6.51
CA ALA A 101 12.06 30.70 -5.39
C ALA A 101 10.58 30.39 -5.68
N PRO A 102 10.11 29.14 -5.55
CA PRO A 102 8.78 28.69 -6.01
C PRO A 102 7.63 29.57 -5.52
N ARG A 103 6.58 29.73 -6.33
CA ARG A 103 5.50 30.69 -6.06
C ARG A 103 4.16 30.32 -6.70
N THR A 104 3.09 30.89 -6.16
CA THR A 104 1.73 30.80 -6.69
C THR A 104 1.04 32.16 -6.66
N ILE A 105 0.29 32.48 -7.73
CA ILE A 105 -0.64 33.60 -7.81
C ILE A 105 -2.03 33.04 -8.12
N GLU A 106 -3.02 33.33 -7.29
CA GLU A 106 -4.43 32.99 -7.52
C GLU A 106 -5.22 34.30 -7.71
N VAL A 107 -6.07 34.37 -8.73
CA VAL A 107 -6.91 35.55 -9.00
C VAL A 107 -8.32 35.14 -9.37
N TRP A 108 -9.32 35.74 -8.72
CA TRP A 108 -10.70 35.75 -9.23
C TRP A 108 -10.91 37.02 -10.04
N ALA A 109 -11.06 36.86 -11.36
CA ALA A 109 -11.14 37.96 -12.31
C ALA A 109 -12.36 37.85 -13.23
N TYR A 110 -12.80 39.00 -13.73
CA TYR A 110 -13.84 39.14 -14.76
C TYR A 110 -13.32 40.11 -15.82
N ASN A 111 -13.28 39.67 -17.08
CA ASN A 111 -12.92 40.51 -18.20
C ASN A 111 -14.17 40.82 -19.04
N PRO A 112 -14.57 42.10 -19.21
CA PRO A 112 -15.70 42.49 -20.03
C PRO A 112 -15.47 42.29 -21.53
N ALA A 113 -14.24 42.32 -22.04
CA ALA A 113 -13.93 42.11 -23.44
C ALA A 113 -12.45 41.74 -23.62
N LEU A 114 -12.16 40.72 -24.41
CA LEU A 114 -10.79 40.25 -24.63
C LEU A 114 -10.18 40.91 -25.88
N ASP A 115 -9.90 42.22 -25.77
CA ASP A 115 -9.54 43.06 -26.92
C ASP A 115 -8.02 43.22 -27.08
N ALA A 116 -7.24 43.12 -25.99
CA ALA A 116 -5.79 43.32 -26.00
C ALA A 116 -4.98 42.01 -26.04
N ASP A 117 -3.77 42.09 -26.57
CA ASP A 117 -2.83 40.96 -26.65
C ASP A 117 -2.32 40.55 -25.26
N GLU A 118 -2.19 41.52 -24.34
CA GLU A 118 -1.85 41.36 -22.93
C GLU A 118 -2.76 42.22 -22.05
N GLU A 119 -3.21 41.68 -20.92
CA GLU A 119 -3.95 42.44 -19.90
C GLU A 119 -3.49 41.99 -18.51
N THR A 120 -2.68 42.82 -17.84
CA THR A 120 -2.05 42.45 -16.57
C THR A 120 -3.05 42.34 -15.42
N LEU A 121 -3.05 41.19 -14.73
CA LEU A 121 -3.75 40.97 -13.46
C LEU A 121 -2.84 41.35 -12.28
N VAL A 122 -1.68 40.69 -12.20
CA VAL A 122 -0.70 40.81 -11.11
C VAL A 122 0.71 40.78 -11.69
N SER A 123 1.59 41.69 -11.27
CA SER A 123 2.98 41.70 -11.72
C SER A 123 4.01 42.06 -10.64
N TRP A 124 5.24 41.60 -10.79
CA TRP A 124 6.44 42.12 -10.11
C TRP A 124 7.71 41.77 -10.90
N GLY A 125 8.84 42.33 -10.48
CA GLY A 125 10.07 42.28 -11.27
C GLY A 125 10.15 43.46 -12.23
N LYS A 126 10.95 43.33 -13.30
CA LYS A 126 11.14 44.43 -14.25
C LYS A 126 11.26 43.99 -15.69
N ARG A 127 10.92 44.89 -16.58
CA ARG A 127 11.23 44.83 -18.01
C ARG A 127 12.69 45.19 -18.30
N GLY A 128 13.13 45.04 -19.56
CA GLY A 128 14.50 45.38 -19.99
C GLY A 128 15.56 44.31 -19.69
N GLY A 129 15.16 43.10 -19.34
CA GLY A 129 16.05 41.94 -19.20
C GLY A 129 16.85 41.87 -17.89
N PRO A 130 17.55 40.74 -17.64
CA PRO A 130 17.65 39.55 -18.50
C PRO A 130 16.35 38.70 -18.55
N ASP A 131 16.31 37.68 -19.40
CA ASP A 131 15.17 36.74 -19.51
C ASP A 131 14.75 36.20 -18.13
N GLY A 132 13.44 36.17 -17.88
CA GLY A 132 12.87 35.79 -16.59
C GLY A 132 12.91 36.88 -15.53
N SER A 133 13.34 38.11 -15.84
CA SER A 133 13.40 39.22 -14.86
C SER A 133 12.04 39.85 -14.52
N LEU A 134 11.05 39.68 -15.39
CA LEU A 134 9.66 40.06 -15.17
C LEU A 134 8.85 38.83 -14.73
N LEU A 135 7.81 39.05 -13.95
CA LEU A 135 6.65 38.17 -13.88
C LEU A 135 5.39 39.03 -13.98
N ALA A 136 4.63 38.89 -15.06
CA ALA A 136 3.35 39.54 -15.22
C ALA A 136 2.30 38.48 -15.62
N PHE A 137 1.46 38.11 -14.65
CA PHE A 137 0.33 37.21 -14.88
C PHE A 137 -0.85 38.02 -15.41
N GLY A 138 -1.46 37.58 -16.51
CA GLY A 138 -2.46 38.33 -17.25
C GLY A 138 -3.51 37.49 -17.94
N TRP A 139 -4.43 38.17 -18.61
CA TRP A 139 -5.56 37.60 -19.34
C TRP A 139 -5.76 38.33 -20.68
N GLY A 140 -4.79 38.19 -21.58
CA GLY A 140 -4.84 38.69 -22.97
C GLY A 140 -5.02 37.59 -24.02
N LYS A 141 -5.29 37.98 -25.27
CA LYS A 141 -5.61 37.06 -26.37
C LYS A 141 -4.40 36.44 -27.08
N ASN A 142 -3.19 36.94 -26.85
CA ASN A 142 -2.04 36.46 -27.59
C ASN A 142 -1.68 35.00 -27.21
N PRO A 143 -1.54 34.07 -28.18
CA PRO A 143 -1.30 32.66 -27.90
C PRO A 143 0.11 32.36 -27.38
N GLY A 144 1.06 33.30 -27.50
CA GLY A 144 2.44 33.13 -27.04
C GLY A 144 2.71 33.68 -25.64
N TYR A 145 2.05 34.78 -25.27
CA TYR A 145 2.39 35.53 -24.05
C TYR A 145 1.18 36.13 -23.31
N GLY A 146 -0.04 35.94 -23.81
CA GLY A 146 -1.25 36.54 -23.22
C GLY A 146 -1.63 36.02 -21.83
N ALA A 147 -0.99 34.95 -21.34
CA ALA A 147 -1.23 34.43 -19.99
C ALA A 147 -0.17 34.90 -18.99
N VAL A 148 1.11 34.81 -19.33
CA VAL A 148 2.20 35.24 -18.46
C VAL A 148 3.35 35.76 -19.29
N ALA A 149 3.80 36.99 -19.00
CA ALA A 149 5.04 37.54 -19.54
C ALA A 149 6.18 37.42 -18.52
N HIS A 150 7.33 36.92 -18.97
CA HIS A 150 8.57 36.75 -18.20
C HIS A 150 9.72 37.60 -18.73
N TRP A 151 9.41 38.66 -19.49
CA TRP A 151 10.31 39.41 -20.38
C TRP A 151 10.74 38.61 -21.62
N ALA A 152 11.04 37.33 -21.44
CA ALA A 152 11.22 36.36 -22.49
C ALA A 152 10.83 34.97 -21.96
N ALA A 153 10.56 34.04 -22.89
CA ALA A 153 10.11 32.68 -22.60
C ALA A 153 8.71 32.61 -21.94
N ASP A 154 7.81 33.42 -22.48
CA ASP A 154 6.44 33.65 -22.01
C ASP A 154 5.50 32.44 -22.19
N LEU A 155 4.30 32.52 -21.61
CA LEU A 155 3.22 31.55 -21.79
C LEU A 155 1.95 32.25 -22.28
N GLY A 156 1.31 31.70 -23.30
CA GLY A 156 -0.06 32.04 -23.67
C GLY A 156 -1.06 30.99 -23.19
N TRP A 157 -2.34 31.33 -23.27
CA TRP A 157 -3.42 30.41 -22.92
C TRP A 157 -3.64 29.35 -24.00
N ASN A 158 -3.76 28.08 -23.62
CA ASN A 158 -4.27 27.03 -24.50
C ASN A 158 -5.79 26.92 -24.31
N GLY A 159 -6.51 27.71 -25.11
CA GLY A 159 -7.92 28.02 -24.86
C GLY A 159 -8.03 29.15 -23.84
N THR A 160 -8.06 30.39 -24.34
CA THR A 160 -8.14 31.60 -23.52
C THR A 160 -9.42 31.63 -22.68
N PRO A 161 -9.36 31.98 -21.38
CA PRO A 161 -10.55 32.13 -20.55
C PRO A 161 -11.53 33.11 -21.21
N THR A 162 -12.81 32.75 -21.22
CA THR A 162 -13.83 33.47 -21.99
C THR A 162 -14.27 34.75 -21.29
N PRO A 163 -14.46 35.88 -21.99
CA PRO A 163 -14.95 37.11 -21.36
C PRO A 163 -16.42 36.96 -20.89
N HIS A 164 -16.89 37.97 -20.17
CA HIS A 164 -18.26 38.09 -19.62
C HIS A 164 -18.64 37.09 -18.51
N ARG A 165 -17.67 36.43 -17.87
CA ARG A 165 -17.91 35.58 -16.70
C ARG A 165 -16.73 35.61 -15.72
N TRP A 166 -16.99 35.17 -14.49
CA TRP A 166 -15.95 35.04 -13.47
C TRP A 166 -15.08 33.80 -13.71
N HIS A 167 -13.77 34.00 -13.63
CA HIS A 167 -12.77 32.95 -13.75
C HIS A 167 -11.84 32.93 -12.54
N TYR A 168 -11.48 31.72 -12.11
CA TYR A 168 -10.42 31.47 -11.15
C TYR A 168 -9.15 31.13 -11.90
N LEU A 169 -8.27 32.11 -12.04
CA LEU A 169 -7.04 32.03 -12.81
C LEU A 169 -5.86 31.85 -11.86
N VAL A 170 -5.02 30.84 -12.11
CA VAL A 170 -3.88 30.55 -11.25
C VAL A 170 -2.60 30.40 -12.06
N TYR A 171 -1.52 31.00 -11.58
CA TYR A 171 -0.16 30.78 -12.04
C TYR A 171 0.65 30.05 -10.96
N THR A 172 1.40 29.02 -11.33
CA THR A 172 2.39 28.40 -10.44
C THR A 172 3.76 28.29 -11.11
N TYR A 173 4.82 28.40 -10.32
CA TYR A 173 6.17 28.05 -10.74
C TYR A 173 6.88 27.31 -9.62
N ASP A 174 7.19 26.03 -9.86
CA ASP A 174 7.79 25.11 -8.89
C ASP A 174 9.32 25.23 -8.75
N GLY A 175 9.92 26.18 -9.47
CA GLY A 175 11.37 26.37 -9.57
C GLY A 175 11.98 25.79 -10.85
N THR A 176 11.21 25.02 -11.62
CA THR A 176 11.63 24.46 -12.91
C THR A 176 10.57 24.58 -14.02
N THR A 177 9.28 24.62 -13.67
CA THR A 177 8.18 24.64 -14.64
C THR A 177 7.10 25.64 -14.24
N ALA A 178 6.80 26.57 -15.14
CA ALA A 178 5.68 27.50 -15.02
C ALA A 178 4.40 26.83 -15.54
N ARG A 179 3.28 27.00 -14.85
CA ARG A 179 1.97 26.47 -15.21
C ARG A 179 0.88 27.52 -15.02
N ILE A 180 -0.15 27.45 -15.86
CA ILE A 180 -1.34 28.30 -15.76
C ILE A 180 -2.60 27.44 -15.72
N TYR A 181 -3.57 27.87 -14.94
CA TYR A 181 -4.84 27.18 -14.71
C TYR A 181 -6.01 28.14 -14.89
N ASP A 182 -7.12 27.58 -15.34
CA ASP A 182 -8.43 28.24 -15.42
C ASP A 182 -9.48 27.33 -14.78
N ASN A 183 -10.20 27.86 -13.78
CA ASN A 183 -11.27 27.18 -13.05
C ASN A 183 -10.84 25.80 -12.50
N GLY A 184 -9.59 25.67 -12.05
CA GLY A 184 -9.07 24.43 -11.49
C GLY A 184 -8.45 23.46 -12.49
N LEU A 185 -8.37 23.82 -13.78
CA LEU A 185 -7.84 22.98 -14.85
C LEU A 185 -6.56 23.58 -15.42
N GLU A 186 -5.51 22.78 -15.59
CA GLU A 186 -4.27 23.25 -16.23
C GLU A 186 -4.56 23.57 -17.70
N LYS A 187 -4.21 24.79 -18.11
CA LYS A 187 -4.34 25.23 -19.49
C LYS A 187 -3.02 25.06 -20.24
N ASN A 188 -1.91 25.49 -19.66
CA ASN A 188 -0.62 25.42 -20.32
C ASN A 188 0.51 25.29 -19.30
N SER A 189 1.64 24.72 -19.72
CA SER A 189 2.84 24.64 -18.91
C SER A 189 4.11 24.70 -19.77
N ARG A 190 5.18 25.22 -19.18
CA ARG A 190 6.46 25.40 -19.85
C ARG A 190 7.62 25.22 -18.87
N PRO A 191 8.58 24.33 -19.15
CA PRO A 191 9.84 24.26 -18.43
C PRO A 191 10.63 25.55 -18.63
N LEU A 192 10.99 26.24 -17.54
CA LEU A 192 11.63 27.55 -17.55
C LEU A 192 12.58 27.72 -16.37
N ASN A 193 13.71 28.39 -16.63
CA ASN A 193 14.66 28.83 -15.60
C ASN A 193 14.47 30.32 -15.35
N ILE A 194 13.54 30.66 -14.47
CA ILE A 194 13.11 32.04 -14.24
C ILE A 194 13.91 32.64 -13.07
N ASN A 195 14.40 33.86 -13.23
CA ASN A 195 15.10 34.60 -12.18
C ASN A 195 14.53 36.01 -12.04
N THR A 196 13.32 36.10 -11.48
CA THR A 196 12.57 37.36 -11.37
C THR A 196 13.33 38.41 -10.57
N ALA A 197 13.40 39.64 -11.07
CA ALA A 197 14.22 40.68 -10.47
C ALA A 197 13.78 41.00 -9.03
N LEU A 198 14.76 41.11 -8.13
CA LEU A 198 14.54 41.45 -6.73
C LEU A 198 14.35 42.97 -6.55
N GLY A 199 13.62 43.36 -5.50
CA GLY A 199 13.48 44.77 -5.11
C GLY A 199 12.41 45.55 -5.87
N TYR A 200 11.48 44.86 -6.54
CA TYR A 200 10.37 45.48 -7.26
C TYR A 200 9.03 45.28 -6.51
N PRO A 201 8.12 46.26 -6.53
CA PRO A 201 6.82 46.14 -5.89
C PRO A 201 5.89 45.19 -6.65
N ILE A 202 4.93 44.63 -5.91
CA ILE A 202 3.81 43.87 -6.48
C ILE A 202 2.78 44.88 -6.97
N SER A 203 2.38 44.78 -8.23
CA SER A 203 1.38 45.67 -8.86
C SER A 203 0.16 44.88 -9.31
N LEU A 204 -1.01 45.51 -9.28
CA LEU A 204 -2.25 45.03 -9.89
C LEU A 204 -2.64 45.96 -11.04
N GLY A 205 -3.10 45.40 -12.15
CA GLY A 205 -3.60 46.15 -13.30
C GLY A 205 -2.54 46.74 -14.25
N ALA A 206 -1.25 46.67 -13.92
CA ALA A 206 -0.15 47.17 -14.75
C ALA A 206 1.18 46.47 -14.46
N GLU A 207 2.19 46.66 -15.33
CA GLU A 207 3.55 46.12 -15.17
C GLU A 207 4.55 47.15 -14.65
N SER A 208 5.80 46.73 -14.44
CA SER A 208 6.91 47.63 -14.11
C SER A 208 7.90 47.74 -15.27
N ASN A 209 8.25 48.97 -15.67
CA ASN A 209 9.31 49.22 -16.64
C ASN A 209 10.70 48.85 -16.06
N ALA A 210 11.76 49.05 -16.85
CA ALA A 210 13.13 48.72 -16.45
C ALA A 210 13.63 49.50 -15.20
N GLN A 211 13.03 50.64 -14.89
CA GLN A 211 13.32 51.49 -13.73
C GLN A 211 12.40 51.17 -12.53
N GLY A 212 11.45 50.25 -12.71
CA GLY A 212 10.50 49.86 -11.69
C GLY A 212 9.27 50.75 -11.60
N GLU A 213 9.07 51.70 -12.50
CA GLU A 213 7.87 52.55 -12.55
C GLU A 213 6.72 51.81 -13.25
N LEU A 214 5.47 52.19 -12.96
CA LEU A 214 4.32 51.54 -13.60
C LEU A 214 4.31 51.79 -15.11
N GLN A 215 4.08 50.74 -15.87
CA GLN A 215 3.97 50.75 -17.32
C GLN A 215 2.61 50.18 -17.73
N PHE A 216 1.85 50.98 -18.49
CA PHE A 216 0.49 50.65 -18.93
C PHE A 216 0.41 50.25 -20.40
N LEU A 217 1.41 50.64 -21.20
CA LEU A 217 1.53 50.32 -22.63
C LEU A 217 2.79 49.49 -22.87
N ASN A 218 2.72 48.56 -23.81
CA ASN A 218 3.88 47.78 -24.23
C ASN A 218 4.89 48.71 -24.94
N GLU A 219 6.15 48.68 -24.50
CA GLU A 219 7.21 49.58 -25.02
C GLU A 219 7.62 49.33 -26.48
N TYR A 220 7.25 48.19 -27.06
CA TYR A 220 7.58 47.81 -28.43
C TYR A 220 6.40 47.99 -29.39
N THR A 221 5.20 47.62 -28.96
CA THR A 221 3.99 47.69 -29.82
C THR A 221 3.18 48.96 -29.60
N HIS A 222 3.40 49.66 -28.47
CA HIS A 222 2.55 50.76 -27.99
C HIS A 222 1.08 50.39 -27.79
N GLU A 223 0.78 49.09 -27.76
CA GLU A 223 -0.56 48.57 -27.47
C GLU A 223 -0.82 48.52 -25.96
N GLN A 224 -2.10 48.45 -25.61
CA GLN A 224 -2.54 48.27 -24.23
C GLN A 224 -1.93 47.00 -23.63
N GLN A 225 -1.37 47.15 -22.43
CA GLN A 225 -0.88 46.05 -21.60
C GLN A 225 -1.54 46.06 -20.22
N ALA A 226 -1.97 47.24 -19.76
CA ALA A 226 -2.74 47.39 -18.54
C ALA A 226 -4.08 46.65 -18.62
N GLY A 227 -4.53 46.12 -17.48
CA GLY A 227 -5.76 45.34 -17.42
C GLY A 227 -7.00 46.21 -17.58
N SER A 228 -7.87 45.92 -18.55
CA SER A 228 -9.23 46.46 -18.67
C SER A 228 -10.23 45.43 -18.13
N LEU A 229 -10.07 45.09 -16.85
CA LEU A 229 -10.73 43.96 -16.21
C LEU A 229 -11.08 44.26 -14.75
N ALA A 230 -11.83 43.38 -14.12
CA ALA A 230 -12.19 43.48 -12.71
C ALA A 230 -11.60 42.34 -11.89
N ILE A 231 -11.08 42.67 -10.70
CA ILE A 231 -10.46 41.72 -9.76
C ILE A 231 -11.27 41.68 -8.47
N ALA A 232 -11.79 40.50 -8.13
CA ALA A 232 -12.56 40.28 -6.91
C ALA A 232 -11.74 39.73 -5.75
N ALA A 233 -10.71 38.92 -6.05
CA ALA A 233 -9.77 38.43 -5.04
C ALA A 233 -8.40 38.14 -5.63
N VAL A 234 -7.34 38.34 -4.84
CA VAL A 234 -5.95 38.01 -5.18
C VAL A 234 -5.29 37.31 -4.01
N ARG A 235 -4.63 36.18 -4.27
CA ARG A 235 -3.77 35.50 -3.30
C ARG A 235 -2.39 35.26 -3.87
N ILE A 236 -1.36 35.54 -3.09
CA ILE A 236 0.03 35.26 -3.46
C ILE A 236 0.70 34.47 -2.33
N ARG A 237 1.30 33.34 -2.68
CA ARG A 237 1.93 32.42 -1.71
C ARG A 237 3.36 32.10 -2.09
N VAL A 238 4.17 31.83 -1.06
CA VAL A 238 5.45 31.12 -1.22
C VAL A 238 5.14 29.68 -1.63
N GLY A 239 5.92 29.07 -2.52
CA GLY A 239 5.69 27.70 -3.00
C GLY A 239 4.68 27.60 -4.15
N ALA A 240 4.74 26.50 -4.89
CA ALA A 240 3.78 26.17 -5.96
C ALA A 240 2.65 25.29 -5.39
N LEU A 241 1.40 25.70 -5.56
CA LEU A 241 0.25 24.84 -5.29
C LEU A 241 0.20 23.70 -6.31
N THR A 242 -0.31 22.54 -5.89
CA THR A 242 -0.59 21.43 -6.80
C THR A 242 -1.89 21.66 -7.56
N ALA A 243 -2.06 20.97 -8.70
CA ALA A 243 -3.30 21.02 -9.48
C ALA A 243 -4.53 20.66 -8.63
N GLU A 244 -4.40 19.72 -7.70
CA GLU A 244 -5.47 19.29 -6.78
C GLU A 244 -5.83 20.39 -5.78
N GLN A 245 -4.85 21.09 -5.22
CA GLN A 245 -5.09 22.20 -4.30
C GLN A 245 -5.81 23.36 -5.02
N ILE A 246 -5.40 23.66 -6.25
CA ILE A 246 -6.03 24.67 -7.11
C ILE A 246 -7.47 24.26 -7.43
N SER A 247 -7.67 23.01 -7.83
CA SER A 247 -8.98 22.39 -8.08
C SER A 247 -9.88 22.46 -6.84
N HIS A 248 -9.38 22.14 -5.65
CA HIS A 248 -10.14 22.20 -4.41
C HIS A 248 -10.55 23.64 -4.03
N THR A 249 -9.63 24.62 -4.18
CA THR A 249 -9.96 26.03 -3.96
C THR A 249 -11.07 26.50 -4.90
N PHE A 250 -11.01 26.11 -6.18
CA PHE A 250 -12.08 26.41 -7.13
C PHE A 250 -13.42 25.85 -6.65
N ASP A 251 -13.48 24.55 -6.29
CA ASP A 251 -14.74 23.91 -5.88
C ASP A 251 -15.36 24.57 -4.65
N ALA A 252 -14.52 24.99 -3.69
CA ALA A 252 -14.95 25.68 -2.49
C ALA A 252 -15.55 27.08 -2.78
N GLU A 253 -15.09 27.76 -3.83
CA GLU A 253 -15.40 29.16 -4.10
C GLU A 253 -16.33 29.37 -5.30
N ALA A 254 -16.43 28.42 -6.22
CA ALA A 254 -17.15 28.54 -7.48
C ALA A 254 -18.59 29.06 -7.33
N LYS A 255 -19.29 28.61 -6.27
CA LYS A 255 -20.65 29.05 -5.96
C LYS A 255 -20.75 30.56 -5.70
N ARG A 256 -19.74 31.17 -5.05
CA ARG A 256 -19.70 32.62 -4.80
C ARG A 256 -19.66 33.41 -6.11
N PHE A 257 -19.02 32.85 -7.13
CA PHE A 257 -18.73 33.54 -8.39
C PHE A 257 -19.64 33.11 -9.55
N GLY A 258 -20.54 32.14 -9.32
CA GLY A 258 -21.35 31.55 -10.39
C GLY A 258 -20.50 30.85 -11.47
N ALA A 259 -19.29 30.41 -11.11
CA ALA A 259 -18.33 29.85 -12.04
C ALA A 259 -18.51 28.33 -12.20
N VAL A 260 -18.17 27.82 -13.38
CA VAL A 260 -18.23 26.39 -13.72
C VAL A 260 -16.92 25.94 -14.37
N ARG A 261 -16.51 24.69 -14.13
CA ARG A 261 -15.42 24.07 -14.89
C ARG A 261 -15.89 23.85 -16.32
N ALA A 262 -15.18 24.40 -17.29
CA ALA A 262 -15.48 24.21 -18.71
C ALA A 262 -15.55 22.72 -19.12
N ASP A 263 -14.86 21.83 -18.40
CA ASP A 263 -14.78 20.40 -18.73
C ASP A 263 -15.82 19.54 -17.97
N ALA A 264 -16.46 20.09 -16.93
CA ALA A 264 -17.54 19.40 -16.22
C ALA A 264 -18.85 19.35 -17.04
N GLU A 265 -18.96 20.18 -18.09
CA GLU A 265 -20.05 20.13 -19.06
C GLU A 265 -19.91 19.03 -20.13
N GLY A 266 -18.78 18.30 -20.17
CA GLY A 266 -18.52 17.22 -21.14
C GLY A 266 -19.46 16.01 -20.97
N ILE A 267 -18.91 14.80 -20.80
CA ILE A 267 -19.74 13.58 -20.69
C ILE A 267 -20.72 13.62 -19.49
N LEU A 268 -20.43 14.43 -18.46
CA LEU A 268 -21.27 14.57 -17.27
C LEU A 268 -22.42 15.59 -17.42
N GLY A 269 -22.34 16.53 -18.37
CA GLY A 269 -23.36 17.56 -18.58
C GLY A 269 -24.73 17.00 -18.96
N LYS A 270 -24.76 15.80 -19.56
CA LYS A 270 -26.02 15.09 -19.89
C LYS A 270 -26.69 14.44 -18.67
N GLY A 271 -26.03 14.43 -17.51
CA GLY A 271 -26.50 13.78 -16.30
C GLY A 271 -26.26 12.27 -16.28
N ARG A 272 -26.95 11.58 -15.36
CA ARG A 272 -26.81 10.14 -15.11
C ARG A 272 -28.20 9.49 -15.04
N ASP A 273 -28.26 8.23 -15.44
CA ASP A 273 -29.42 7.37 -15.23
C ASP A 273 -29.13 6.35 -14.15
N GLN A 274 -30.13 6.03 -13.33
CA GLN A 274 -30.00 5.11 -12.21
C GLN A 274 -30.96 3.93 -12.38
N PHE A 275 -30.44 2.73 -12.19
CA PHE A 275 -31.15 1.48 -12.39
C PHE A 275 -31.06 0.61 -11.14
N GLN A 276 -32.20 0.07 -10.72
CA GLN A 276 -32.30 -0.87 -9.61
C GLN A 276 -32.28 -2.30 -10.16
N ILE A 277 -31.22 -3.05 -9.89
CA ILE A 277 -30.99 -4.39 -10.45
C ILE A 277 -30.70 -5.36 -9.30
N GLY A 278 -31.72 -6.10 -8.86
CA GLY A 278 -31.59 -7.06 -7.75
C GLY A 278 -31.03 -6.42 -6.48
N ALA A 279 -29.79 -6.75 -6.10
CA ALA A 279 -29.13 -6.19 -4.91
C ALA A 279 -28.32 -4.91 -5.19
N PHE A 280 -28.34 -4.39 -6.42
CA PHE A 280 -27.53 -3.26 -6.85
C PHE A 280 -28.35 -2.03 -7.22
N THR A 281 -27.72 -0.89 -7.01
CA THR A 281 -28.00 0.38 -7.65
C THR A 281 -26.89 0.67 -8.66
N LEU A 282 -27.18 0.54 -9.96
CA LEU A 282 -26.25 0.88 -11.05
C LEU A 282 -26.55 2.29 -11.54
N SER A 283 -25.55 3.16 -11.58
CA SER A 283 -25.66 4.50 -12.17
C SER A 283 -24.81 4.57 -13.44
N LEU A 284 -25.37 5.02 -14.56
CA LEU A 284 -24.68 5.18 -15.84
C LEU A 284 -24.61 6.66 -16.25
N VAL A 285 -23.46 7.10 -16.75
CA VAL A 285 -23.32 8.43 -17.38
C VAL A 285 -24.13 8.43 -18.68
N ARG A 286 -25.05 9.40 -18.88
CA ARG A 286 -25.93 9.37 -20.06
C ARG A 286 -25.19 9.47 -21.38
N ALA A 287 -24.15 10.30 -21.43
CA ALA A 287 -23.40 10.58 -22.65
C ALA A 287 -22.61 9.37 -23.17
N THR A 288 -22.10 8.53 -22.26
CA THR A 288 -21.17 7.44 -22.62
C THR A 288 -21.68 6.08 -22.24
N GLN A 289 -22.66 5.95 -21.33
CA GLN A 289 -23.11 4.72 -20.65
C GLN A 289 -22.00 3.92 -19.95
N THR A 290 -20.90 4.57 -19.55
CA THR A 290 -19.96 4.03 -18.57
C THR A 290 -20.59 4.10 -17.17
N ALA A 291 -20.20 3.20 -16.27
CA ALA A 291 -20.75 3.17 -14.92
C ALA A 291 -20.17 4.31 -14.09
N ALA A 292 -21.06 5.20 -13.63
CA ALA A 292 -20.79 6.28 -12.70
C ALA A 292 -20.84 5.82 -11.24
N GLY A 293 -21.50 4.70 -10.95
CA GLY A 293 -21.64 4.11 -9.62
C GLY A 293 -22.17 2.67 -9.69
N LEU A 294 -21.72 1.81 -8.79
CA LEU A 294 -22.16 0.43 -8.62
C LEU A 294 -22.26 0.13 -7.13
N ALA A 295 -23.34 0.56 -6.50
CA ALA A 295 -23.54 0.47 -5.06
C ALA A 295 -24.44 -0.72 -4.68
N PRO A 296 -24.21 -1.38 -3.53
CA PRO A 296 -25.23 -2.22 -2.90
C PRO A 296 -26.49 -1.39 -2.62
N ARG A 297 -27.67 -1.97 -2.87
CA ARG A 297 -28.94 -1.28 -2.61
C ARG A 297 -29.05 -0.90 -1.12
N GLY A 298 -29.30 0.38 -0.86
CA GLY A 298 -29.50 0.91 0.48
C GLY A 298 -28.23 1.06 1.33
N ALA A 299 -27.05 0.85 0.75
CA ALA A 299 -25.78 1.11 1.43
C ALA A 299 -25.29 2.54 1.18
N ASP A 300 -24.69 3.15 2.20
CA ASP A 300 -23.93 4.39 2.10
C ASP A 300 -22.47 4.09 1.68
N PHE A 301 -22.32 3.37 0.58
CA PHE A 301 -21.05 2.90 0.05
C PHE A 301 -21.19 2.58 -1.45
N ASP A 302 -20.18 2.94 -2.24
CA ASP A 302 -20.10 2.61 -3.65
C ASP A 302 -18.75 1.95 -3.96
N PHE A 303 -18.78 0.85 -4.73
CA PHE A 303 -17.54 0.19 -5.16
C PHE A 303 -16.76 1.02 -6.17
N LEU A 304 -17.39 2.00 -6.82
CA LEU A 304 -16.76 2.92 -7.77
C LEU A 304 -16.45 4.27 -7.11
N PRO A 305 -15.46 5.03 -7.60
CA PRO A 305 -15.11 6.36 -7.07
C PRO A 305 -16.13 7.44 -7.52
N THR A 306 -17.41 7.23 -7.20
CA THR A 306 -18.55 8.06 -7.63
C THR A 306 -18.43 9.50 -7.16
N ASP A 307 -17.86 9.71 -5.97
CA ASP A 307 -17.55 11.01 -5.37
C ASP A 307 -16.41 11.75 -6.10
N ARG A 308 -15.60 11.04 -6.87
CA ARG A 308 -14.48 11.60 -7.67
C ARG A 308 -14.78 11.67 -9.16
N LEU A 309 -16.03 11.43 -9.57
CA LEU A 309 -16.37 11.36 -11.00
C LEU A 309 -16.10 12.68 -11.74
N ALA A 310 -16.37 13.82 -11.11
CA ALA A 310 -16.19 15.14 -11.72
C ALA A 310 -14.72 15.43 -12.08
N SER A 311 -13.77 15.03 -11.23
CA SER A 311 -12.34 15.19 -11.49
C SER A 311 -11.77 14.14 -12.44
N ARG A 312 -12.59 13.17 -12.87
CA ARG A 312 -12.21 12.04 -13.73
C ARG A 312 -12.99 12.01 -15.05
N ALA A 313 -13.53 13.15 -15.49
CA ALA A 313 -14.43 13.20 -16.64
C ALA A 313 -13.73 13.48 -17.99
N SER A 314 -12.46 13.88 -17.98
CA SER A 314 -11.69 14.23 -19.18
C SER A 314 -11.05 13.01 -19.86
N ASN A 315 -10.43 13.24 -21.00
CA ASN A 315 -9.69 12.25 -21.81
C ASN A 315 -8.67 11.46 -20.97
N GLY A 316 -8.52 10.18 -21.27
CA GLY A 316 -7.58 9.26 -20.62
C GLY A 316 -8.08 8.64 -19.31
N TYR A 317 -8.99 9.28 -18.57
CA TYR A 317 -9.51 8.70 -17.33
C TYR A 317 -10.39 7.48 -17.60
N TYR A 318 -10.07 6.35 -16.98
CA TYR A 318 -10.82 5.11 -17.14
C TYR A 318 -12.05 5.03 -16.21
N HIS A 319 -13.14 4.45 -16.70
CA HIS A 319 -14.36 4.13 -15.95
C HIS A 319 -14.71 2.66 -16.14
N LEU A 320 -15.49 2.09 -15.23
CA LEU A 320 -16.05 0.75 -15.44
C LEU A 320 -16.96 0.79 -16.67
N GLY A 321 -16.61 0.02 -17.70
CA GLY A 321 -17.25 0.09 -19.02
C GLY A 321 -16.33 0.50 -20.15
N ASP A 322 -15.08 0.87 -19.87
CA ASP A 322 -14.08 1.08 -20.92
C ASP A 322 -13.36 -0.21 -21.33
N ILE A 323 -12.84 -0.19 -22.55
CA ILE A 323 -12.13 -1.31 -23.17
C ILE A 323 -10.85 -0.82 -23.86
N ASN A 324 -9.79 -1.61 -23.71
CA ASN A 324 -8.52 -1.49 -24.41
C ASN A 324 -8.34 -2.67 -25.37
N LEU A 325 -7.91 -2.38 -26.59
CA LEU A 325 -7.67 -3.36 -27.65
C LEU A 325 -6.26 -3.23 -28.20
N ARG A 326 -5.60 -4.36 -28.45
CA ARG A 326 -4.42 -4.43 -29.31
C ARG A 326 -4.68 -5.41 -30.44
N CYS A 327 -4.75 -4.88 -31.66
CA CYS A 327 -5.13 -5.64 -32.85
C CYS A 327 -4.07 -5.55 -33.94
N ARG A 328 -4.05 -6.52 -34.85
CA ARG A 328 -3.30 -6.43 -36.11
C ARG A 328 -4.08 -7.05 -37.25
N VAL A 329 -3.83 -6.55 -38.45
CA VAL A 329 -4.30 -7.14 -39.71
C VAL A 329 -3.14 -7.94 -40.31
N ARG A 330 -3.37 -9.23 -40.64
CA ARG A 330 -2.30 -10.19 -41.06
C ARG A 330 -1.19 -10.30 -39.99
N ASN A 331 0.04 -10.65 -40.40
CA ASN A 331 1.23 -10.65 -39.54
C ASN A 331 1.84 -9.23 -39.37
N GLY A 332 1.01 -8.18 -39.36
CA GLY A 332 1.44 -6.80 -39.19
C GLY A 332 1.86 -6.45 -37.75
N LYS A 333 2.18 -5.17 -37.52
CA LYS A 333 2.46 -4.65 -36.17
C LYS A 333 1.16 -4.55 -35.35
N TRP A 334 1.27 -4.77 -34.04
CA TRP A 334 0.19 -4.52 -33.10
C TRP A 334 -0.12 -3.02 -33.02
N SER A 335 -1.40 -2.66 -33.16
CA SER A 335 -1.93 -1.29 -32.99
C SER A 335 -2.86 -1.24 -31.80
N SER A 336 -2.80 -0.18 -31.00
CA SER A 336 -3.55 -0.04 -29.74
C SER A 336 -4.71 0.93 -29.90
N TYR A 337 -5.86 0.58 -29.32
CA TYR A 337 -7.08 1.39 -29.33
C TYR A 337 -7.71 1.38 -27.94
N SER A 338 -8.24 2.51 -27.48
CA SER A 338 -8.84 2.64 -26.15
C SER A 338 -10.10 3.49 -26.19
N SER A 339 -11.18 3.04 -25.57
CA SER A 339 -12.40 3.84 -25.44
C SER A 339 -12.29 4.97 -24.41
N ALA A 340 -11.22 5.00 -23.62
CA ALA A 340 -10.96 6.05 -22.64
C ALA A 340 -10.10 7.20 -23.20
N ALA A 341 -9.40 6.99 -24.32
CA ALA A 341 -8.45 7.94 -24.88
C ALA A 341 -9.09 9.30 -25.19
N GLU A 342 -10.26 9.31 -25.84
CA GLU A 342 -11.00 10.52 -26.18
C GLU A 342 -12.45 10.43 -25.68
N ARG A 343 -12.83 11.34 -24.77
CA ARG A 343 -14.15 11.40 -24.16
C ARG A 343 -15.06 12.34 -24.94
N SER A 344 -16.13 11.77 -25.46
CA SER A 344 -17.21 12.49 -26.11
C SER A 344 -18.54 11.77 -25.87
N GLU A 345 -19.65 12.40 -26.26
CA GLU A 345 -20.95 11.73 -26.31
C GLU A 345 -20.91 10.62 -27.37
N LEU A 346 -21.36 9.43 -27.00
CA LEU A 346 -21.32 8.25 -27.84
C LEU A 346 -22.72 7.87 -28.34
N PRO A 347 -22.85 7.23 -29.52
CA PRO A 347 -24.14 6.82 -30.04
C PRO A 347 -24.83 5.81 -29.11
N ILE A 348 -25.98 6.19 -28.58
CA ILE A 348 -26.83 5.32 -27.77
C ILE A 348 -27.70 4.45 -28.68
N LEU A 349 -27.71 3.14 -28.41
CA LEU A 349 -28.44 2.14 -29.19
C LEU A 349 -29.64 1.64 -28.39
N SER A 350 -30.80 1.57 -29.05
CA SER A 350 -31.96 0.86 -28.50
C SER A 350 -31.90 -0.62 -28.91
N ARG A 351 -31.96 -1.51 -27.92
CA ARG A 351 -31.95 -2.96 -28.14
C ARG A 351 -32.93 -3.64 -27.18
N PRO A 352 -33.60 -4.72 -27.61
CA PRO A 352 -34.50 -5.47 -26.74
C PRO A 352 -33.70 -6.17 -25.64
N ASN A 353 -34.28 -6.28 -24.44
CA ASN A 353 -33.76 -7.04 -23.30
C ASN A 353 -32.38 -6.57 -22.78
N VAL A 354 -32.01 -5.31 -23.00
CA VAL A 354 -30.85 -4.66 -22.35
C VAL A 354 -31.31 -3.40 -21.63
N ILE A 355 -30.57 -3.01 -20.60
CA ILE A 355 -30.79 -1.78 -19.83
C ILE A 355 -30.30 -0.58 -20.63
N ALA A 356 -29.11 -0.72 -21.22
CA ALA A 356 -28.41 0.33 -21.92
C ALA A 356 -27.46 -0.30 -22.95
N ALA A 357 -27.39 0.25 -24.16
CA ALA A 357 -26.40 -0.14 -25.17
C ALA A 357 -25.80 1.10 -25.84
N CYS A 358 -24.50 1.04 -26.10
CA CYS A 358 -23.71 2.16 -26.61
C CYS A 358 -22.70 1.66 -27.66
N ASP A 359 -22.59 2.38 -28.78
CA ASP A 359 -21.53 2.15 -29.76
C ASP A 359 -20.24 2.87 -29.32
N LEU A 360 -19.19 2.11 -29.07
CA LEU A 360 -17.87 2.62 -28.67
C LEU A 360 -16.94 2.85 -29.87
N THR A 361 -17.35 2.45 -31.08
CA THR A 361 -16.53 2.54 -32.30
C THR A 361 -15.96 3.95 -32.51
N PRO A 362 -16.72 5.05 -32.34
CA PRO A 362 -16.18 6.39 -32.51
C PRO A 362 -15.03 6.74 -31.55
N ALA A 363 -15.04 6.20 -30.33
CA ALA A 363 -14.00 6.45 -29.34
C ALA A 363 -12.70 5.69 -29.61
N LEU A 364 -12.74 4.66 -30.47
CA LEU A 364 -11.57 3.83 -30.78
C LEU A 364 -10.73 4.39 -31.94
N GLY A 365 -11.15 5.48 -32.56
CA GLY A 365 -10.48 6.07 -33.72
C GLY A 365 -10.91 5.44 -35.06
N ALA A 366 -10.84 6.23 -36.13
CA ALA A 366 -11.33 5.86 -37.45
C ALA A 366 -10.52 4.74 -38.13
N ASP A 367 -9.31 4.46 -37.66
CA ASP A 367 -8.42 3.42 -38.16
C ASP A 367 -8.57 2.08 -37.42
N CYS A 368 -9.38 2.02 -36.36
CA CYS A 368 -9.67 0.77 -35.67
C CYS A 368 -10.43 -0.20 -36.59
N PRO A 369 -9.94 -1.42 -36.83
CA PRO A 369 -10.58 -2.35 -37.78
C PRO A 369 -11.81 -3.08 -37.18
N LEU A 370 -12.19 -2.74 -35.95
CA LEU A 370 -13.28 -3.37 -35.21
C LEU A 370 -14.35 -2.34 -34.84
N SER A 371 -15.60 -2.75 -34.95
CA SER A 371 -16.72 -2.04 -34.31
C SER A 371 -17.00 -2.66 -32.95
N VAL A 372 -17.25 -1.83 -31.95
CA VAL A 372 -17.44 -2.29 -30.56
C VAL A 372 -18.73 -1.73 -29.99
N VAL A 373 -19.62 -2.61 -29.55
CA VAL A 373 -20.84 -2.22 -28.82
C VAL A 373 -20.74 -2.70 -27.38
N ARG A 374 -20.93 -1.80 -26.41
CA ARG A 374 -21.11 -2.15 -24.99
C ARG A 374 -22.58 -2.23 -24.64
N GLU A 375 -22.93 -3.21 -23.81
CA GLU A 375 -24.29 -3.41 -23.31
C GLU A 375 -24.28 -3.66 -21.80
N TRP A 376 -25.20 -3.02 -21.11
CA TRP A 376 -25.61 -3.35 -19.75
C TRP A 376 -26.94 -4.08 -19.81
N ALA A 377 -27.04 -5.22 -19.14
CA ALA A 377 -28.25 -6.02 -19.03
C ALA A 377 -28.54 -6.40 -17.58
N SER A 378 -29.78 -6.79 -17.31
CA SER A 378 -30.12 -7.53 -16.11
C SER A 378 -30.31 -8.99 -16.49
N ASP A 379 -29.53 -9.87 -15.88
CA ASP A 379 -29.71 -11.32 -16.03
C ASP A 379 -29.87 -11.96 -14.66
N ALA A 380 -30.99 -12.65 -14.45
CA ALA A 380 -31.42 -13.20 -13.16
C ALA A 380 -31.33 -12.19 -12.00
N GLY A 381 -31.64 -10.91 -12.26
CA GLY A 381 -31.56 -9.84 -11.26
C GLY A 381 -30.15 -9.36 -10.93
N THR A 382 -29.13 -9.73 -11.72
CA THR A 382 -27.74 -9.25 -11.55
C THR A 382 -27.34 -8.36 -12.73
N PRO A 383 -26.55 -7.29 -12.51
CA PRO A 383 -25.97 -6.51 -13.60
C PRO A 383 -24.98 -7.36 -14.40
N VAL A 384 -25.07 -7.28 -15.72
CA VAL A 384 -24.11 -7.88 -16.66
C VAL A 384 -23.67 -6.84 -17.67
N MET A 385 -22.36 -6.71 -17.86
CA MET A 385 -21.75 -5.86 -18.88
C MET A 385 -21.18 -6.74 -20.00
N ARG A 386 -21.47 -6.43 -21.27
CA ARG A 386 -20.96 -7.16 -22.44
C ARG A 386 -20.33 -6.21 -23.45
N PHE A 387 -19.23 -6.63 -24.06
CA PHE A 387 -18.64 -6.02 -25.25
C PHE A 387 -18.81 -6.96 -26.44
N ARG A 388 -19.39 -6.45 -27.52
CA ARG A 388 -19.48 -7.16 -28.80
C ARG A 388 -18.52 -6.52 -29.80
N LEU A 389 -17.53 -7.28 -30.23
CA LEU A 389 -16.54 -6.88 -31.22
C LEU A 389 -16.96 -7.47 -32.57
N THR A 390 -17.04 -6.64 -33.60
CA THR A 390 -17.31 -7.08 -34.98
C THR A 390 -16.19 -6.61 -35.88
N ASN A 391 -15.62 -7.52 -36.66
CA ASN A 391 -14.66 -7.15 -37.70
C ASN A 391 -15.40 -6.55 -38.90
N HIS A 392 -15.36 -5.23 -39.05
CA HIS A 392 -15.98 -4.54 -40.19
C HIS A 392 -15.01 -4.36 -41.37
N SER A 393 -13.75 -4.78 -41.23
CA SER A 393 -12.76 -4.72 -42.30
C SER A 393 -12.93 -5.87 -43.30
N GLN A 394 -12.31 -5.72 -44.47
CA GLN A 394 -12.30 -6.76 -45.52
C GLN A 394 -11.24 -7.86 -45.29
N GLN A 395 -10.49 -7.80 -44.18
CA GLN A 395 -9.41 -8.73 -43.88
C GLN A 395 -9.60 -9.36 -42.49
N ALA A 396 -8.98 -10.51 -42.25
CA ALA A 396 -8.98 -11.09 -40.92
C ALA A 396 -8.18 -10.21 -39.94
N VAL A 397 -8.77 -9.95 -38.77
CA VAL A 397 -8.18 -9.14 -37.69
C VAL A 397 -7.84 -10.06 -36.52
N GLU A 398 -6.59 -10.03 -36.07
CA GLU A 398 -6.19 -10.72 -34.85
C GLU A 398 -6.25 -9.75 -33.67
N VAL A 399 -7.01 -10.11 -32.63
CA VAL A 399 -7.09 -9.43 -31.34
C VAL A 399 -6.11 -10.10 -30.39
N GLY A 400 -4.94 -9.49 -30.18
CA GLY A 400 -3.90 -9.99 -29.30
C GLY A 400 -3.90 -9.36 -27.91
N GLY A 401 -4.54 -8.22 -27.73
CA GLY A 401 -4.81 -7.60 -26.43
C GLY A 401 -6.29 -7.26 -26.32
N LEU A 402 -6.93 -7.71 -25.25
CA LEU A 402 -8.28 -7.28 -24.89
C LEU A 402 -8.35 -7.09 -23.38
N GLY A 403 -8.45 -5.84 -22.95
CA GLY A 403 -8.55 -5.44 -21.56
C GLY A 403 -9.87 -4.72 -21.30
N ALA A 404 -10.55 -5.06 -20.20
CA ALA A 404 -11.73 -4.34 -19.73
C ALA A 404 -11.41 -3.65 -18.40
N ALA A 405 -11.62 -2.33 -18.34
CA ALA A 405 -11.27 -1.54 -17.16
C ALA A 405 -12.08 -2.00 -15.93
N MET A 406 -11.38 -2.32 -14.84
CA MET A 406 -11.95 -2.77 -13.56
C MET A 406 -11.68 -1.71 -12.49
N VAL A 407 -12.31 -0.55 -12.68
CA VAL A 407 -12.21 0.57 -11.75
C VAL A 407 -12.94 0.22 -10.45
N SER A 408 -12.26 0.39 -9.31
CA SER A 408 -12.83 0.27 -7.97
C SER A 408 -12.34 1.43 -7.12
N ASN A 409 -13.02 1.81 -6.04
CA ASN A 409 -12.66 2.99 -5.26
C ASN A 409 -11.44 2.75 -4.36
N ASN A 410 -10.25 2.60 -4.92
CA ASN A 410 -8.97 2.55 -4.19
C ASN A 410 -8.25 3.92 -4.19
N LEU A 411 -8.99 5.03 -4.30
CA LEU A 411 -8.46 6.40 -4.26
C LEU A 411 -8.45 6.96 -2.83
N LEU A 412 -7.36 6.79 -2.10
CA LEU A 412 -7.24 7.25 -0.71
C LEU A 412 -6.76 8.70 -0.63
N THR A 413 -6.26 9.27 -1.73
CA THR A 413 -5.72 10.63 -1.79
C THR A 413 -6.70 11.66 -1.27
N GLY A 414 -6.26 12.45 -0.29
CA GLY A 414 -7.05 13.53 0.32
C GLY A 414 -8.22 13.05 1.19
N ARG A 415 -8.26 11.78 1.59
CA ARG A 415 -9.21 11.24 2.59
C ARG A 415 -8.53 11.11 3.94
N SER A 416 -9.27 11.37 5.02
CA SER A 416 -8.92 10.91 6.37
C SER A 416 -8.89 9.38 6.45
N LEU A 417 -8.37 8.84 7.54
CA LEU A 417 -8.35 7.41 7.78
C LEU A 417 -9.76 6.81 7.85
N GLU A 418 -10.69 7.51 8.51
CA GLU A 418 -12.09 7.13 8.61
C GLU A 418 -12.77 7.12 7.25
N GLU A 419 -12.64 8.20 6.48
CA GLU A 419 -13.19 8.28 5.11
C GLU A 419 -12.59 7.20 4.21
N THR A 420 -11.29 6.91 4.37
CA THR A 420 -10.62 5.83 3.66
C THR A 420 -11.26 4.47 3.95
N HIS A 421 -11.47 4.13 5.22
CA HIS A 421 -12.08 2.86 5.58
C HIS A 421 -13.57 2.76 5.24
N ASP A 422 -14.27 3.90 5.20
CA ASP A 422 -15.69 3.95 4.96
C ASP A 422 -16.05 3.95 3.47
N HIS A 423 -15.22 4.58 2.62
CA HIS A 423 -15.51 4.78 1.20
C HIS A 423 -14.63 3.97 0.25
N CYS A 424 -13.46 3.50 0.67
CA CYS A 424 -12.57 2.78 -0.23
C CYS A 424 -12.80 1.26 -0.25
N SER A 425 -12.31 0.63 -1.31
CA SER A 425 -12.20 -0.82 -1.44
C SER A 425 -10.90 -1.22 -2.14
N PHE A 426 -10.49 -2.47 -1.93
CA PHE A 426 -9.38 -3.09 -2.64
C PHE A 426 -9.86 -4.26 -3.51
N ALA A 427 -9.18 -4.47 -4.64
CA ALA A 427 -9.54 -5.49 -5.62
C ALA A 427 -8.43 -6.56 -5.79
N ASP A 428 -8.76 -7.84 -5.60
CA ASP A 428 -7.86 -8.98 -5.75
C ASP A 428 -8.28 -9.94 -6.87
N PRO A 429 -7.37 -10.27 -7.81
CA PRO A 429 -7.68 -11.13 -8.94
C PRO A 429 -7.42 -12.60 -8.63
N TYR A 430 -8.41 -13.46 -8.88
CA TYR A 430 -8.15 -14.86 -9.20
C TYR A 430 -7.96 -15.03 -10.70
N ILE A 431 -6.70 -15.11 -11.13
CA ILE A 431 -6.27 -15.24 -12.54
C ILE A 431 -6.49 -16.69 -13.05
N GLY A 432 -7.66 -17.25 -12.76
CA GLY A 432 -8.00 -18.66 -12.91
C GLY A 432 -8.54 -19.06 -14.28
N GLY A 433 -8.41 -18.23 -15.31
CA GLY A 433 -8.97 -18.51 -16.64
C GLY A 433 -10.50 -18.37 -16.64
N ASP A 434 -11.23 -19.36 -17.16
CA ASP A 434 -12.69 -19.32 -17.20
C ASP A 434 -13.31 -19.37 -15.79
N ALA A 435 -12.63 -19.97 -14.81
CA ALA A 435 -13.08 -19.98 -13.41
C ALA A 435 -12.56 -18.77 -12.61
N GLY A 436 -11.82 -17.86 -13.25
CA GLY A 436 -11.32 -16.65 -12.60
C GLY A 436 -12.43 -15.73 -12.11
N TYR A 437 -12.09 -14.86 -11.16
CA TYR A 437 -12.96 -13.81 -10.67
C TYR A 437 -12.13 -12.65 -10.11
N LEU A 438 -12.71 -11.46 -10.05
CA LEU A 438 -12.18 -10.35 -9.27
C LEU A 438 -13.03 -10.21 -8.01
N GLN A 439 -12.40 -10.17 -6.84
CA GLN A 439 -13.09 -9.82 -5.60
C GLN A 439 -12.74 -8.39 -5.21
N VAL A 440 -13.74 -7.60 -4.80
CA VAL A 440 -13.57 -6.22 -4.34
C VAL A 440 -14.15 -6.10 -2.94
N THR A 441 -13.30 -5.80 -1.98
CA THR A 441 -13.59 -5.83 -0.54
C THR A 441 -13.40 -4.46 0.07
N ARG A 442 -14.29 -4.08 0.98
CA ARG A 442 -14.23 -2.81 1.70
C ARG A 442 -13.02 -2.80 2.63
N LEU A 443 -12.36 -1.65 2.79
CA LEU A 443 -11.16 -1.54 3.63
C LEU A 443 -11.43 -1.87 5.11
N ASN A 444 -12.64 -1.60 5.59
CA ASN A 444 -13.08 -1.96 6.94
C ASN A 444 -13.35 -3.46 7.16
N GLY A 445 -13.22 -4.29 6.12
CA GLY A 445 -13.44 -5.74 6.21
C GLY A 445 -14.89 -6.20 6.30
N GLN A 446 -15.85 -5.28 6.26
CA GLN A 446 -17.27 -5.61 6.32
C GLN A 446 -17.83 -5.98 4.95
N GLY A 447 -18.92 -6.74 4.95
CA GLY A 447 -19.70 -7.01 3.76
C GLY A 447 -20.52 -5.81 3.26
N PRO A 448 -21.17 -5.95 2.10
CA PRO A 448 -20.95 -7.03 1.14
C PRO A 448 -19.59 -6.88 0.41
N ALA A 449 -19.09 -7.97 -0.17
CA ALA A 449 -17.98 -7.97 -1.12
C ALA A 449 -18.52 -8.11 -2.55
N LEU A 450 -17.94 -7.37 -3.51
CA LEU A 450 -18.31 -7.48 -4.92
C LEU A 450 -17.46 -8.56 -5.59
N LEU A 451 -18.11 -9.40 -6.40
CA LEU A 451 -17.49 -10.37 -7.30
C LEU A 451 -17.78 -9.97 -8.74
N VAL A 452 -16.73 -9.93 -9.56
CA VAL A 452 -16.83 -9.83 -11.03
C VAL A 452 -16.52 -11.21 -11.60
N LEU A 453 -17.51 -11.80 -12.27
CA LEU A 453 -17.46 -13.16 -12.81
C LEU A 453 -17.50 -13.12 -14.34
N PRO A 454 -16.73 -13.98 -15.04
CA PRO A 454 -16.75 -14.01 -16.49
C PRO A 454 -17.96 -14.75 -17.04
N GLU A 455 -18.56 -14.22 -18.10
CA GLU A 455 -19.47 -14.97 -18.95
C GLU A 455 -18.73 -15.88 -19.92
N ARG A 456 -19.45 -16.86 -20.49
CA ARG A 456 -18.89 -17.84 -21.42
C ARG A 456 -18.13 -17.15 -22.56
N GLY A 457 -16.89 -17.57 -22.78
CA GLY A 457 -15.99 -16.98 -23.79
C GLY A 457 -15.09 -15.87 -23.27
N THR A 458 -15.16 -15.52 -21.98
CA THR A 458 -14.36 -14.46 -21.35
C THR A 458 -13.39 -15.07 -20.32
N SER A 459 -12.14 -15.32 -20.70
CA SER A 459 -11.13 -15.85 -19.76
C SER A 459 -10.54 -14.72 -18.89
N PHE A 460 -10.10 -15.03 -17.65
CA PHE A 460 -9.21 -14.15 -16.87
C PHE A 460 -7.75 -14.57 -17.05
N GLU A 461 -7.08 -14.00 -18.05
CA GLU A 461 -5.71 -14.39 -18.42
C GLU A 461 -4.64 -13.66 -17.61
N ALA A 462 -4.83 -12.36 -17.37
CA ALA A 462 -3.94 -11.52 -16.54
C ALA A 462 -4.70 -10.31 -15.97
N TYR A 463 -4.10 -9.64 -14.98
CA TYR A 463 -4.61 -8.41 -14.39
C TYR A 463 -3.54 -7.33 -14.51
N ARG A 464 -3.77 -6.31 -15.34
CA ARG A 464 -2.73 -5.35 -15.72
C ARG A 464 -3.02 -3.96 -15.16
N PRO A 465 -2.02 -3.22 -14.62
CA PRO A 465 -2.19 -1.82 -14.30
C PRO A 465 -2.51 -0.97 -15.55
N LEU A 466 -3.36 0.04 -15.36
CA LEU A 466 -3.68 1.09 -16.33
C LEU A 466 -2.74 2.28 -16.10
N TYR A 467 -1.49 2.14 -16.55
CA TYR A 467 -0.43 3.15 -16.39
C TYR A 467 -0.74 4.49 -17.05
N ASP A 468 -1.65 4.50 -18.01
CA ASP A 468 -2.07 5.65 -18.80
C ASP A 468 -3.32 6.35 -18.23
N ASP A 469 -3.90 5.88 -17.11
CA ASP A 469 -4.90 6.67 -16.38
C ASP A 469 -4.22 7.92 -15.80
N PRO A 470 -4.74 9.14 -16.06
CA PRO A 470 -4.10 10.38 -15.61
C PRO A 470 -4.08 10.60 -14.09
N THR A 471 -4.69 9.71 -13.29
CA THR A 471 -4.70 9.90 -11.84
C THR A 471 -3.33 9.68 -11.24
N PRO A 472 -2.80 10.65 -10.46
CA PRO A 472 -1.49 10.51 -9.85
C PRO A 472 -1.42 9.30 -8.94
N ARG A 473 -0.55 8.34 -9.30
CA ARG A 473 -0.21 7.17 -8.48
C ARG A 473 0.76 7.57 -7.39
N GLY A 474 0.66 6.92 -6.25
CA GLY A 474 1.50 7.21 -5.09
C GLY A 474 1.15 6.32 -3.91
N VAL A 475 1.68 6.63 -2.73
CA VAL A 475 1.37 5.91 -1.48
C VAL A 475 -0.15 5.82 -1.24
N THR A 476 -0.90 6.84 -1.63
CA THR A 476 -2.36 6.94 -1.48
C THR A 476 -3.19 6.39 -2.64
N PHE A 477 -2.56 5.89 -3.69
CA PHE A 477 -3.29 5.31 -4.82
C PHE A 477 -2.40 4.37 -5.65
N GLU A 478 -2.74 3.08 -5.64
CA GLU A 478 -2.03 2.03 -6.39
C GLU A 478 -2.12 2.22 -7.91
N GLY A 479 -3.17 2.86 -8.41
CA GLY A 479 -3.57 2.78 -9.81
C GLY A 479 -4.84 1.94 -10.00
N PHE A 480 -5.50 2.12 -11.15
CA PHE A 480 -6.54 1.21 -11.61
C PHE A 480 -5.93 0.09 -12.44
N TYR A 481 -6.72 -0.96 -12.63
CA TYR A 481 -6.32 -2.15 -13.34
C TYR A 481 -7.40 -2.54 -14.33
N GLU A 482 -7.02 -3.40 -15.27
CA GLU A 482 -7.97 -4.03 -16.17
C GLU A 482 -7.86 -5.56 -16.18
N TRP A 483 -9.01 -6.16 -16.44
CA TRP A 483 -9.15 -7.58 -16.69
C TRP A 483 -8.68 -7.88 -18.11
N MET A 484 -7.62 -8.68 -18.25
CA MET A 484 -7.12 -9.10 -19.55
C MET A 484 -7.73 -10.45 -19.95
N VAL A 485 -8.41 -10.45 -21.10
CA VAL A 485 -8.97 -11.67 -21.72
C VAL A 485 -7.95 -12.30 -22.68
N HIS A 486 -7.20 -11.48 -23.40
CA HIS A 486 -6.16 -11.88 -24.33
C HIS A 486 -4.91 -11.05 -24.07
N THR A 487 -3.73 -11.67 -23.97
CA THR A 487 -2.47 -10.97 -23.69
C THR A 487 -1.35 -11.24 -24.69
N ARG A 488 -1.62 -11.93 -25.80
CA ARG A 488 -0.59 -12.24 -26.81
C ARG A 488 0.19 -11.02 -27.30
N ALA A 489 -0.49 -9.90 -27.56
CA ALA A 489 0.15 -8.68 -28.04
C ALA A 489 1.13 -8.09 -27.01
N TYR A 490 0.83 -8.20 -25.71
CA TYR A 490 1.73 -7.77 -24.64
C TYR A 490 2.89 -8.75 -24.47
N ALA A 491 2.62 -10.06 -24.50
CA ALA A 491 3.66 -11.09 -24.44
C ALA A 491 4.66 -10.98 -25.61
N ASP A 492 4.18 -10.68 -26.82
CA ASP A 492 5.03 -10.49 -27.99
C ASP A 492 5.85 -9.18 -27.93
N ASN A 493 5.52 -8.24 -27.05
CA ASN A 493 6.12 -6.90 -26.95
C ASN A 493 6.62 -6.58 -25.53
N ASP A 494 5.75 -6.04 -24.68
CA ASP A 494 6.07 -5.41 -23.39
C ASP A 494 6.50 -6.43 -22.33
N TRP A 495 6.03 -7.69 -22.41
CA TRP A 495 6.23 -8.72 -21.38
C TRP A 495 7.26 -9.79 -21.79
N LYS A 496 8.14 -9.50 -22.74
CA LYS A 496 9.12 -10.47 -23.28
C LYS A 496 10.03 -11.11 -22.22
N GLN A 497 10.28 -10.40 -21.13
CA GLN A 497 11.16 -10.85 -20.04
C GLN A 497 10.39 -11.48 -18.86
N ALA A 498 9.05 -11.42 -18.89
CA ALA A 498 8.22 -12.01 -17.85
C ALA A 498 7.85 -13.46 -18.18
N GLN A 499 7.44 -14.21 -17.15
CA GLN A 499 6.78 -15.50 -17.32
C GLN A 499 5.31 -15.39 -16.93
N PRO A 500 4.40 -15.15 -17.89
CA PRO A 500 2.99 -14.92 -17.59
C PRO A 500 2.32 -16.05 -16.81
N TRP A 501 1.43 -15.68 -15.88
CA TRP A 501 0.64 -16.61 -15.06
C TRP A 501 -0.11 -17.65 -15.88
N ASN A 502 -0.63 -17.25 -17.04
CA ASN A 502 -1.36 -18.06 -18.00
C ASN A 502 -0.71 -17.96 -19.38
N ARG A 503 -0.88 -19.00 -20.22
CA ARG A 503 -0.35 -18.97 -21.59
C ARG A 503 -1.03 -17.83 -22.37
N PRO A 504 -0.28 -16.91 -22.99
CA PRO A 504 -0.87 -15.79 -23.73
C PRO A 504 -1.73 -16.25 -24.91
N THR A 505 -2.94 -15.70 -25.03
CA THR A 505 -3.88 -16.01 -26.12
C THR A 505 -4.21 -14.79 -27.00
N SER A 506 -4.70 -15.07 -28.20
CA SER A 506 -5.28 -14.12 -29.15
C SER A 506 -6.52 -14.73 -29.80
N ARG A 507 -7.33 -13.91 -30.46
CA ARG A 507 -8.47 -14.35 -31.27
C ARG A 507 -8.40 -13.77 -32.68
N LEU A 508 -8.53 -14.62 -33.69
CA LEU A 508 -8.68 -14.20 -35.08
C LEU A 508 -10.17 -14.05 -35.42
N LEU A 509 -10.56 -12.90 -35.96
CA LEU A 509 -11.91 -12.62 -36.45
C LEU A 509 -11.90 -12.47 -37.96
N GLN A 510 -12.67 -13.30 -38.67
CA GLN A 510 -12.87 -13.16 -40.12
C GLN A 510 -13.70 -11.91 -40.45
N PRO A 511 -13.68 -11.40 -41.70
CA PRO A 511 -14.57 -10.31 -42.11
C PRO A 511 -16.03 -10.60 -41.76
N GLY A 512 -16.68 -9.67 -41.04
CA GLY A 512 -18.05 -9.79 -40.54
C GLY A 512 -18.22 -10.70 -39.31
N GLU A 513 -17.17 -11.39 -38.84
CA GLU A 513 -17.24 -12.24 -37.65
C GLU A 513 -17.37 -11.39 -36.37
N MET A 514 -18.11 -11.92 -35.41
CA MET A 514 -18.36 -11.30 -34.11
C MET A 514 -17.80 -12.15 -32.96
N ALA A 515 -17.26 -11.47 -31.95
CA ALA A 515 -16.95 -12.02 -30.64
C ALA A 515 -17.68 -11.25 -29.55
N THR A 516 -18.07 -11.93 -28.47
CA THR A 516 -18.69 -11.29 -27.30
C THR A 516 -17.95 -11.69 -26.04
N TYR A 517 -17.70 -10.70 -25.19
CA TYR A 517 -17.03 -10.85 -23.90
C TYR A 517 -17.89 -10.19 -22.82
N GLY A 518 -18.10 -10.87 -21.70
CA GLY A 518 -19.09 -10.45 -20.70
C GLY A 518 -18.62 -10.64 -19.26
N PHE A 519 -19.09 -9.75 -18.40
CA PHE A 519 -18.76 -9.65 -16.98
C PHE A 519 -20.05 -9.52 -16.17
N ARG A 520 -20.26 -10.42 -15.21
CA ARG A 520 -21.39 -10.42 -14.29
C ARG A 520 -20.96 -9.92 -12.91
N PHE A 521 -21.77 -9.05 -12.32
CA PHE A 521 -21.51 -8.46 -11.01
C PHE A 521 -22.43 -9.10 -9.96
N VAL A 522 -21.83 -9.63 -8.89
CA VAL A 522 -22.54 -10.37 -7.83
C VAL A 522 -22.07 -9.88 -6.46
N LEU A 523 -22.96 -9.79 -5.47
CA LEU A 523 -22.57 -9.52 -4.09
C LEU A 523 -22.46 -10.82 -3.30
N ALA A 524 -21.29 -11.02 -2.68
CA ALA A 524 -21.17 -11.93 -1.54
C ALA A 524 -21.56 -11.16 -0.27
N PRO A 525 -22.39 -11.72 0.62
CA PRO A 525 -22.89 -10.98 1.80
C PRO A 525 -21.78 -10.65 2.81
N ALA A 526 -20.67 -11.39 2.80
CA ALA A 526 -19.49 -11.16 3.62
C ALA A 526 -18.25 -11.76 2.94
N ILE A 527 -17.05 -11.38 3.38
CA ILE A 527 -15.78 -11.89 2.85
C ILE A 527 -15.71 -13.43 2.94
N LYS A 528 -16.06 -14.01 4.10
CA LYS A 528 -16.11 -15.47 4.31
C LYS A 528 -17.16 -16.18 3.44
N ALA A 529 -18.09 -15.45 2.83
CA ALA A 529 -19.14 -15.98 1.97
C ALA A 529 -18.79 -15.94 0.47
N ILE A 530 -17.59 -15.50 0.07
CA ILE A 530 -17.16 -15.43 -1.33
C ILE A 530 -17.23 -16.82 -2.00
N GLU A 531 -16.58 -17.83 -1.42
CA GLU A 531 -16.56 -19.19 -1.98
C GLU A 531 -17.97 -19.84 -2.05
N PRO A 532 -18.81 -19.78 -0.99
CA PRO A 532 -20.22 -20.18 -1.10
C PRO A 532 -20.99 -19.44 -2.19
N THR A 533 -20.75 -18.14 -2.36
CA THR A 533 -21.41 -17.33 -3.40
C THR A 533 -20.97 -17.79 -4.79
N LEU A 534 -19.69 -18.08 -5.00
CA LEU A 534 -19.17 -18.64 -6.26
C LEU A 534 -19.83 -20.00 -6.58
N VAL A 535 -19.95 -20.88 -5.59
CA VAL A 535 -20.67 -22.16 -5.74
C VAL A 535 -22.13 -21.95 -6.14
N ALA A 536 -22.84 -21.01 -5.48
CA ALA A 536 -24.22 -20.67 -5.81
C ALA A 536 -24.37 -20.09 -7.23
N GLN A 537 -23.34 -19.40 -7.72
CA GLN A 537 -23.24 -18.91 -9.11
C GLN A 537 -22.75 -19.99 -10.09
N GLN A 538 -22.74 -21.27 -9.68
CA GLN A 538 -22.31 -22.43 -10.47
C GLN A 538 -20.89 -22.29 -11.01
N ARG A 539 -20.03 -21.53 -10.32
CA ARG A 539 -18.62 -21.41 -10.67
C ARG A 539 -17.82 -22.55 -10.06
N PRO A 540 -16.83 -23.12 -10.78
CA PRO A 540 -15.87 -24.01 -10.17
C PRO A 540 -15.10 -23.29 -9.06
N VAL A 541 -15.03 -23.90 -7.87
CA VAL A 541 -14.29 -23.41 -6.71
C VAL A 541 -13.26 -24.44 -6.31
N VAL A 542 -12.07 -23.96 -5.96
CA VAL A 542 -10.99 -24.81 -5.45
C VAL A 542 -10.47 -24.29 -4.12
N VAL A 543 -10.15 -25.22 -3.22
CA VAL A 543 -9.57 -24.93 -1.91
C VAL A 543 -8.30 -25.77 -1.74
N GLY A 544 -7.15 -25.10 -1.74
CA GLY A 544 -5.84 -25.69 -1.43
C GLY A 544 -5.54 -25.66 0.07
N ILE A 545 -5.04 -26.77 0.59
CA ILE A 545 -4.59 -26.95 1.99
C ILE A 545 -3.16 -27.52 1.97
N PRO A 546 -2.20 -26.94 2.71
CA PRO A 546 -2.35 -25.78 3.59
C PRO A 546 -2.45 -24.42 2.89
N GLY A 547 -2.24 -24.40 1.58
CA GLY A 547 -2.24 -23.21 0.75
C GLY A 547 -1.68 -23.57 -0.62
N TYR A 548 -1.01 -22.60 -1.27
CA TYR A 548 -0.47 -22.78 -2.62
C TYR A 548 1.06 -22.70 -2.69
N VAL A 549 1.74 -22.51 -1.57
CA VAL A 549 3.15 -22.85 -1.41
C VAL A 549 3.24 -24.27 -0.87
N LEU A 550 3.89 -25.18 -1.61
CA LEU A 550 3.88 -26.62 -1.35
C LEU A 550 5.30 -27.15 -1.07
N PRO A 551 5.66 -27.38 0.21
CA PRO A 551 6.88 -28.08 0.59
C PRO A 551 6.89 -29.53 0.09
N THR A 552 8.05 -30.01 -0.37
CA THR A 552 8.19 -31.37 -0.92
C THR A 552 8.02 -32.50 0.10
N ASP A 553 8.12 -32.22 1.40
CA ASP A 553 7.92 -33.19 2.48
C ASP A 553 6.53 -33.12 3.15
N GLN A 554 5.65 -32.27 2.62
CA GLN A 554 4.26 -32.15 3.03
C GLN A 554 3.31 -32.73 1.97
N THR A 555 2.20 -33.29 2.42
CA THR A 555 1.09 -33.70 1.53
C THR A 555 0.11 -32.54 1.43
N GLY A 556 0.00 -31.95 0.25
CA GLY A 556 -1.03 -30.94 -0.03
C GLY A 556 -2.36 -31.61 -0.38
N HIS A 557 -3.45 -30.89 -0.18
CA HIS A 557 -4.78 -31.31 -0.63
C HIS A 557 -5.43 -30.20 -1.45
N LEU A 558 -6.03 -30.55 -2.58
CA LEU A 558 -6.85 -29.66 -3.38
C LEU A 558 -8.28 -30.22 -3.41
N PHE A 559 -9.21 -29.45 -2.85
CA PHE A 559 -10.64 -29.75 -2.92
C PHE A 559 -11.25 -28.97 -4.07
N VAL A 560 -11.97 -29.65 -4.95
CA VAL A 560 -12.59 -29.07 -6.15
C VAL A 560 -14.10 -29.26 -6.08
N HIS A 561 -14.85 -28.16 -6.12
CA HIS A 561 -16.30 -28.15 -6.28
C HIS A 561 -16.64 -27.57 -7.65
N SER A 562 -17.44 -28.28 -8.44
CA SER A 562 -17.82 -27.83 -9.78
C SER A 562 -19.19 -28.35 -10.17
N ALA A 563 -19.94 -27.56 -10.93
CA ALA A 563 -21.26 -27.96 -11.44
C ALA A 563 -21.16 -29.11 -12.45
N THR A 564 -20.07 -29.16 -13.22
CA THR A 564 -19.80 -30.21 -14.20
C THR A 564 -18.56 -31.02 -13.81
N PRO A 565 -18.48 -32.32 -14.18
CA PRO A 565 -17.33 -33.14 -13.85
C PRO A 565 -16.01 -32.64 -14.43
N ILE A 566 -14.90 -32.90 -13.73
CA ILE A 566 -13.55 -32.77 -14.29
C ILE A 566 -13.40 -33.79 -15.43
N LYS A 567 -13.09 -33.29 -16.64
CA LYS A 567 -12.77 -34.07 -17.84
C LYS A 567 -11.28 -34.43 -17.88
N MET A 568 -10.42 -33.48 -17.53
CA MET A 568 -8.96 -33.64 -17.60
C MET A 568 -8.29 -32.78 -16.54
N LEU A 569 -7.18 -33.29 -16.00
CA LEU A 569 -6.33 -32.60 -15.04
C LEU A 569 -4.88 -32.74 -15.50
N THR A 570 -4.18 -31.63 -15.70
CA THR A 570 -2.76 -31.63 -16.09
C THR A 570 -1.94 -30.67 -15.24
N VAL A 571 -0.62 -30.84 -15.23
CA VAL A 571 0.35 -30.06 -14.45
C VAL A 571 1.38 -29.47 -15.40
N GLU A 572 1.70 -28.19 -15.23
CA GLU A 572 2.68 -27.47 -16.03
C GLU A 572 3.69 -26.75 -15.12
N PRO A 573 5.01 -27.01 -15.23
CA PRO A 573 5.64 -27.99 -16.12
C PRO A 573 5.23 -29.43 -15.75
N ALA A 574 5.30 -30.34 -16.73
CA ALA A 574 4.93 -31.73 -16.52
C ALA A 574 5.74 -32.34 -15.36
N ASN A 575 5.08 -33.14 -14.53
CA ASN A 575 5.65 -33.80 -13.35
C ASN A 575 6.07 -32.88 -12.18
N ALA A 576 5.82 -31.57 -12.20
CA ALA A 576 6.17 -30.69 -11.09
C ALA A 576 5.45 -31.06 -9.77
N VAL A 577 4.21 -31.52 -9.89
CA VAL A 577 3.37 -32.02 -8.80
C VAL A 577 2.78 -33.35 -9.21
N ARG A 578 2.91 -34.36 -8.34
CA ARG A 578 2.22 -35.65 -8.51
C ARG A 578 0.84 -35.55 -7.85
N LEU A 579 -0.18 -35.96 -8.60
CA LEU A 579 -1.58 -35.89 -8.19
C LEU A 579 -2.12 -37.30 -7.92
N VAL A 580 -2.82 -37.47 -6.80
CA VAL A 580 -3.53 -38.71 -6.48
C VAL A 580 -4.98 -38.37 -6.19
N ALA A 581 -5.89 -38.91 -6.99
CA ALA A 581 -7.31 -38.71 -6.75
C ALA A 581 -7.78 -39.56 -5.55
N ASP A 582 -8.25 -38.88 -4.52
CA ASP A 582 -8.91 -39.54 -3.41
C ASP A 582 -10.31 -39.91 -3.90
N ARG A 583 -10.55 -41.20 -4.13
CA ARG A 583 -11.69 -41.73 -4.92
C ARG A 583 -13.10 -41.44 -4.35
N LYS A 584 -13.26 -40.56 -3.36
CA LYS A 584 -14.53 -40.21 -2.73
C LYS A 584 -14.85 -38.74 -2.97
N THR A 585 -16.02 -38.49 -3.53
CA THR A 585 -16.68 -37.18 -3.45
C THR A 585 -17.24 -37.02 -2.04
N THR A 586 -17.11 -35.84 -1.46
CA THR A 586 -17.65 -35.51 -0.14
C THR A 586 -19.18 -35.38 -0.19
N ALA A 587 -19.82 -35.21 0.98
CA ALA A 587 -21.28 -35.12 1.08
C ALA A 587 -21.87 -33.96 0.27
N HIS A 588 -21.16 -32.83 0.17
CA HIS A 588 -21.59 -31.65 -0.58
C HIS A 588 -20.87 -31.51 -1.93
N GLY A 589 -20.41 -32.62 -2.53
CA GLY A 589 -19.98 -32.62 -3.94
C GLY A 589 -18.53 -32.23 -4.20
N TRP A 590 -17.69 -32.08 -3.18
CA TRP A 590 -16.27 -31.78 -3.35
C TRP A 590 -15.48 -33.03 -3.72
N ARG A 591 -14.58 -32.90 -4.70
CA ARG A 591 -13.58 -33.92 -5.04
C ARG A 591 -12.26 -33.56 -4.39
N SER A 592 -11.63 -34.52 -3.74
CA SER A 592 -10.32 -34.30 -3.12
C SER A 592 -9.19 -34.90 -3.96
N LEU A 593 -8.10 -34.17 -4.06
CA LEU A 593 -6.86 -34.56 -4.72
C LEU A 593 -5.72 -34.38 -3.72
N SER A 594 -4.94 -35.42 -3.49
CA SER A 594 -3.68 -35.33 -2.77
C SER A 594 -2.56 -34.89 -3.72
N LEU A 595 -1.78 -33.89 -3.31
CA LEU A 595 -0.71 -33.24 -4.06
C LEU A 595 0.63 -33.51 -3.40
N PHE A 596 1.62 -33.90 -4.19
CA PHE A 596 3.00 -34.11 -3.74
C PHE A 596 3.95 -33.32 -4.63
N GLY A 597 4.62 -32.31 -4.07
CA GLY A 597 5.64 -31.55 -4.80
C GLY A 597 6.79 -32.46 -5.23
N GLN A 598 7.26 -32.31 -6.46
CA GLN A 598 8.35 -33.11 -7.03
C GLN A 598 9.50 -32.24 -7.57
N VAL A 599 9.17 -31.12 -8.21
CA VAL A 599 10.14 -30.19 -8.81
C VAL A 599 9.93 -28.82 -8.21
N ILE A 600 11.00 -28.23 -7.68
CA ILE A 600 11.01 -26.87 -7.09
C ILE A 600 10.64 -25.83 -8.16
N GLY A 601 9.83 -24.83 -7.77
CA GLY A 601 9.48 -23.68 -8.59
C GLY A 601 7.99 -23.58 -8.90
N HIS A 602 7.67 -22.62 -9.78
CA HIS A 602 6.29 -22.32 -10.16
C HIS A 602 5.65 -23.48 -10.92
N CYS A 603 4.40 -23.76 -10.58
CA CYS A 603 3.62 -24.82 -11.17
C CYS A 603 2.18 -24.33 -11.39
N ARG A 604 1.57 -24.72 -12.51
CA ARG A 604 0.17 -24.46 -12.84
C ARG A 604 -0.56 -25.78 -13.03
N LEU A 605 -1.59 -26.00 -12.23
CA LEU A 605 -2.56 -27.05 -12.47
C LEU A 605 -3.60 -26.52 -13.46
N VAL A 606 -3.91 -27.31 -14.47
CA VAL A 606 -4.93 -27.00 -15.48
C VAL A 606 -6.06 -28.00 -15.33
N ILE A 607 -7.23 -27.53 -14.93
CA ILE A 607 -8.45 -28.34 -14.79
C ILE A 607 -9.35 -28.02 -15.97
N ARG A 608 -9.72 -29.05 -16.75
CA ARG A 608 -10.71 -28.93 -17.83
C ARG A 608 -11.98 -29.64 -17.40
N TYR A 609 -13.10 -28.96 -17.49
CA TYR A 609 -14.42 -29.50 -17.17
C TYR A 609 -15.12 -30.03 -18.41
N VAL A 610 -16.17 -30.84 -18.23
CA VAL A 610 -16.91 -31.47 -19.34
C VAL A 610 -17.63 -30.45 -20.22
N ASP A 611 -18.07 -29.33 -19.66
CA ASP A 611 -18.68 -28.20 -20.37
C ASP A 611 -17.68 -27.36 -21.20
N GLY A 612 -16.39 -27.67 -21.10
CA GLY A 612 -15.31 -26.98 -21.80
C GLY A 612 -14.64 -25.87 -21.00
N MET A 613 -15.13 -25.52 -19.80
CA MET A 613 -14.44 -24.54 -18.94
C MET A 613 -13.03 -25.01 -18.58
N GLN A 614 -12.10 -24.06 -18.55
CA GLN A 614 -10.72 -24.26 -18.16
C GLN A 614 -10.37 -23.41 -16.94
N GLN A 615 -9.92 -24.06 -15.86
CA GLN A 615 -9.49 -23.43 -14.63
C GLN A 615 -7.98 -23.60 -14.42
N PHE A 616 -7.33 -22.54 -13.94
CA PHE A 616 -5.91 -22.54 -13.58
C PHE A 616 -5.72 -22.37 -12.07
N VAL A 617 -4.84 -23.16 -11.48
CA VAL A 617 -4.45 -23.03 -10.06
C VAL A 617 -2.93 -22.95 -9.99
N HIS A 618 -2.41 -21.88 -9.39
CA HIS A 618 -0.97 -21.59 -9.38
C HIS A 618 -0.36 -21.97 -8.04
N TYR A 619 0.60 -22.88 -8.06
CA TYR A 619 1.39 -23.32 -6.92
C TYR A 619 2.85 -22.89 -7.06
N ASN A 620 3.56 -22.80 -5.93
CA ASN A 620 5.02 -22.74 -5.91
C ASN A 620 5.54 -23.90 -5.03
N VAL A 621 6.30 -24.81 -5.62
CA VAL A 621 6.87 -25.96 -4.91
C VAL A 621 8.20 -25.53 -4.31
N ILE A 622 8.37 -25.72 -3.02
CA ILE A 622 9.59 -25.34 -2.28
C ILE A 622 10.23 -26.55 -1.62
N PRO A 623 11.52 -26.50 -1.23
CA PRO A 623 12.12 -27.51 -0.37
C PRO A 623 11.37 -27.60 0.96
N PRO A 624 11.65 -28.62 1.80
CA PRO A 624 11.13 -28.66 3.17
C PRO A 624 11.31 -27.32 3.88
N GLU A 625 10.31 -26.86 4.63
CA GLU A 625 10.36 -25.53 5.26
C GLU A 625 11.59 -25.37 6.16
N ALA A 626 11.95 -26.44 6.89
CA ALA A 626 13.13 -26.47 7.74
C ALA A 626 14.44 -26.32 6.95
N GLU A 627 14.49 -26.82 5.71
CA GLU A 627 15.63 -26.66 4.82
C GLU A 627 15.72 -25.23 4.26
N GLN A 628 14.59 -24.60 3.92
CA GLN A 628 14.56 -23.18 3.51
C GLN A 628 15.13 -22.27 4.61
N VAL A 629 14.68 -22.47 5.85
CA VAL A 629 15.17 -21.73 7.04
C VAL A 629 16.67 -21.95 7.25
N ARG A 630 17.16 -23.18 7.06
CA ARG A 630 18.58 -23.50 7.18
C ARG A 630 19.42 -22.79 6.12
N ARG A 631 18.95 -22.77 4.86
CA ARG A 631 19.59 -22.06 3.75
C ARG A 631 19.65 -20.56 4.02
N LEU A 632 18.56 -19.97 4.51
CA LEU A 632 18.50 -18.57 4.91
C LEU A 632 19.61 -18.22 5.90
N GLY A 633 19.72 -18.95 7.01
CA GLY A 633 20.77 -18.71 7.99
C GLY A 633 22.19 -18.86 7.43
N ALA A 634 22.41 -19.84 6.56
CA ALA A 634 23.70 -20.05 5.91
C ALA A 634 24.06 -18.91 4.95
N PHE A 635 23.10 -18.41 4.16
CA PHE A 635 23.29 -17.27 3.28
C PHE A 635 23.64 -16.02 4.08
N HIS A 636 22.88 -15.71 5.12
CA HIS A 636 23.11 -14.52 5.93
C HIS A 636 24.50 -14.53 6.60
N ALA A 637 24.91 -15.68 7.16
CA ALA A 637 26.21 -15.82 7.80
C ALA A 637 27.41 -15.74 6.84
N THR A 638 27.21 -16.03 5.55
CA THR A 638 28.32 -16.11 4.57
C THR A 638 28.33 -14.97 3.55
N LYS A 639 27.18 -14.41 3.22
CA LYS A 639 27.01 -13.38 2.18
C LYS A 639 26.59 -12.02 2.74
N GLN A 640 25.91 -11.99 3.89
CA GLN A 640 25.46 -10.74 4.52
C GLN A 640 26.32 -10.31 5.71
N TRP A 641 27.16 -11.18 6.26
CA TRP A 641 28.12 -10.81 7.30
C TRP A 641 29.20 -9.86 6.76
N TYR A 642 29.31 -8.68 7.36
CA TYR A 642 30.27 -7.62 7.02
C TYR A 642 31.26 -7.43 8.17
N ASP A 643 32.56 -7.56 7.87
CA ASP A 643 33.66 -7.41 8.82
C ASP A 643 34.80 -6.69 8.11
N ASP A 644 34.75 -5.35 8.17
CA ASP A 644 35.76 -4.47 7.61
C ASP A 644 36.11 -3.39 8.66
N PRO A 645 37.25 -3.50 9.35
CA PRO A 645 37.64 -2.51 10.35
C PRO A 645 37.96 -1.13 9.76
N ALA A 646 38.08 -1.01 8.42
CA ALA A 646 38.27 0.28 7.76
C ALA A 646 36.95 1.02 7.46
N ASP A 647 35.79 0.42 7.76
CA ASP A 647 34.49 1.08 7.55
C ASP A 647 34.36 2.34 8.42
N PRO A 648 34.19 3.53 7.84
CA PRO A 648 34.16 4.78 8.60
C PRO A 648 32.86 4.96 9.40
N PHE A 649 31.84 4.12 9.16
CA PHE A 649 30.51 4.24 9.77
C PHE A 649 30.30 3.28 10.95
N GLN A 650 31.35 2.60 11.42
CA GLN A 650 31.29 1.67 12.56
C GLN A 650 30.31 0.51 12.34
N ARG A 651 30.17 0.04 11.09
CA ARG A 651 29.28 -1.07 10.73
C ARG A 651 29.99 -2.42 10.73
N THR A 652 31.28 -2.47 11.03
CA THR A 652 32.01 -3.75 11.11
C THR A 652 31.34 -4.70 12.10
N ASN A 653 31.39 -6.00 11.82
CA ASN A 653 30.70 -7.06 12.56
C ASN A 653 29.18 -6.97 12.52
N SER A 654 28.61 -6.81 11.34
CA SER A 654 27.16 -6.69 11.18
C SER A 654 26.60 -7.50 10.02
N PHE A 655 25.27 -7.61 9.98
CA PHE A 655 24.55 -8.22 8.87
C PHE A 655 24.02 -7.10 7.96
N MET A 656 24.59 -6.96 6.77
CA MET A 656 24.22 -5.93 5.79
C MET A 656 23.15 -6.46 4.82
N PRO A 657 22.23 -5.62 4.32
CA PRO A 657 21.40 -5.97 3.18
C PRO A 657 22.24 -6.39 1.97
N PHE A 658 21.64 -7.19 1.09
CA PHE A 658 22.33 -7.77 -0.07
C PHE A 658 21.51 -7.54 -1.33
N ASN A 659 22.20 -7.29 -2.43
CA ASN A 659 21.61 -7.19 -3.75
C ASN A 659 22.06 -8.38 -4.62
N ARG A 660 21.10 -9.23 -4.98
CA ARG A 660 21.27 -10.48 -5.73
C ARG A 660 21.78 -10.25 -7.15
N GLU A 661 21.45 -9.13 -7.80
CA GLU A 661 21.95 -8.85 -9.15
C GLU A 661 23.43 -8.50 -9.16
N THR A 662 23.84 -7.65 -8.23
CA THR A 662 25.25 -7.25 -8.11
C THR A 662 26.10 -8.32 -7.42
N GLY A 663 25.46 -9.25 -6.71
CA GLY A 663 26.13 -10.27 -5.91
C GLY A 663 26.90 -9.70 -4.72
N LYS A 664 26.48 -8.54 -4.20
CA LYS A 664 27.20 -7.78 -3.16
C LYS A 664 26.28 -7.30 -2.04
N GLN A 665 26.89 -7.05 -0.88
CA GLN A 665 26.27 -6.30 0.19
C GLN A 665 26.00 -4.85 -0.26
N VAL A 666 24.88 -4.29 0.18
CA VAL A 666 24.50 -2.91 -0.10
C VAL A 666 25.14 -2.00 0.95
N LEU A 667 26.39 -1.63 0.71
CA LEU A 667 27.18 -0.80 1.62
C LEU A 667 26.90 0.70 1.48
N GLN A 668 26.30 1.12 0.37
CA GLN A 668 25.93 2.50 0.10
C GLN A 668 24.63 2.55 -0.69
N HIS A 669 23.74 3.48 -0.33
CA HIS A 669 22.48 3.71 -1.01
C HIS A 669 21.98 5.14 -0.75
N SER A 670 21.31 5.76 -1.73
CA SER A 670 20.73 7.11 -1.59
C SER A 670 19.70 7.16 -0.47
N HIS A 671 18.87 6.12 -0.38
CA HIS A 671 18.01 5.86 0.78
C HIS A 671 18.87 5.33 1.92
N THR A 672 19.41 6.26 2.71
CA THR A 672 20.52 6.04 3.64
C THR A 672 20.29 4.92 4.67
N TRP A 673 19.03 4.73 5.08
CA TRP A 673 18.65 3.68 6.03
C TRP A 673 18.93 2.26 5.53
N PHE A 674 18.95 2.04 4.22
CA PHE A 674 19.26 0.75 3.60
C PHE A 674 20.63 0.21 4.01
N SER A 675 21.63 1.09 4.14
CA SER A 675 23.00 0.71 4.48
C SER A 675 23.36 1.05 5.93
N GLY A 676 22.35 1.39 6.75
CA GLY A 676 22.51 2.02 8.05
C GLY A 676 22.39 1.10 9.27
N LEU A 677 22.07 -0.19 9.09
CA LEU A 677 21.81 -1.16 10.17
C LEU A 677 20.64 -0.83 11.12
N SER A 678 19.84 0.17 10.76
CA SER A 678 18.63 0.59 11.45
C SER A 678 17.51 0.77 10.41
N ASP A 679 16.33 1.17 10.85
CA ASP A 679 15.10 1.07 10.03
C ASP A 679 14.76 -0.40 9.70
N GLU A 680 13.55 -0.69 9.21
CA GLU A 680 13.14 -2.05 8.85
C GLU A 680 14.04 -2.63 7.74
N ILE A 681 14.47 -1.78 6.80
CA ILE A 681 15.28 -2.18 5.65
C ILE A 681 16.70 -2.55 6.08
N GLY A 682 17.34 -1.72 6.91
CA GLY A 682 18.70 -1.95 7.38
C GLY A 682 18.79 -3.01 8.48
N ALA A 683 17.78 -3.11 9.35
CA ALA A 683 17.75 -4.07 10.45
C ALA A 683 17.27 -5.47 10.02
N GLY A 684 16.63 -5.61 8.85
CA GLY A 684 16.04 -6.87 8.40
C GLY A 684 17.00 -8.06 8.49
N ALA A 685 18.26 -7.92 8.06
CA ALA A 685 19.21 -9.02 8.07
C ALA A 685 19.54 -9.55 9.48
N SER A 686 19.64 -8.68 10.50
CA SER A 686 19.91 -9.07 11.88
C SER A 686 18.68 -9.64 12.57
N VAL A 687 17.49 -9.09 12.29
CA VAL A 687 16.20 -9.64 12.76
C VAL A 687 15.98 -11.06 12.22
N ALA A 688 16.26 -11.28 10.93
CA ALA A 688 16.18 -12.61 10.32
C ALA A 688 17.11 -13.62 11.02
N MET A 689 18.35 -13.21 11.32
CA MET A 689 19.34 -14.07 11.99
C MET A 689 18.97 -14.39 13.45
N ALA A 690 18.43 -13.42 14.18
CA ALA A 690 17.89 -13.63 15.51
C ALA A 690 16.71 -14.61 15.50
N MET A 691 15.74 -14.43 14.60
CA MET A 691 14.59 -15.33 14.47
C MET A 691 14.98 -16.74 14.03
N LYS A 692 15.83 -16.85 13.01
CA LYS A 692 16.29 -18.14 12.50
C LYS A 692 16.95 -18.94 13.62
N ASN A 693 17.81 -18.31 14.42
CA ASN A 693 18.54 -19.03 15.47
C ASN A 693 17.67 -19.34 16.69
N LEU A 694 16.63 -18.55 16.97
CA LEU A 694 15.66 -18.89 18.01
C LEU A 694 14.92 -20.20 17.71
N GLY A 695 14.60 -20.48 16.44
CA GLY A 695 13.90 -21.70 16.03
C GLY A 695 14.80 -22.85 15.54
N GLN A 696 15.94 -22.52 14.91
CA GLN A 696 17.00 -23.48 14.52
C GLN A 696 18.38 -22.97 14.97
N PRO A 697 18.76 -23.20 16.24
CA PRO A 697 20.03 -22.72 16.78
C PRO A 697 21.24 -23.30 16.03
N ASP A 698 22.18 -22.44 15.65
CA ASP A 698 23.49 -22.81 15.11
C ASP A 698 24.60 -22.06 15.87
N PRO A 699 25.55 -22.76 16.53
CA PRO A 699 26.55 -22.11 17.37
C PRO A 699 27.41 -21.07 16.64
N ALA A 700 27.78 -21.32 15.38
CA ALA A 700 28.62 -20.40 14.62
C ALA A 700 27.86 -19.12 14.27
N GLN A 701 26.58 -19.26 13.90
CA GLN A 701 25.72 -18.12 13.60
C GLN A 701 25.36 -17.30 14.85
N ILE A 702 25.15 -17.96 15.98
CA ILE A 702 24.89 -17.28 17.26
C ILE A 702 26.11 -16.49 17.70
N ALA A 703 27.33 -17.02 17.53
CA ALA A 703 28.56 -16.27 17.82
C ALA A 703 28.68 -14.98 16.98
N LEU A 704 28.27 -14.99 15.70
CA LEU A 704 28.19 -13.78 14.88
C LEU A 704 27.13 -12.80 15.40
N LEU A 705 25.97 -13.30 15.82
CA LEU A 705 24.90 -12.48 16.39
C LEU A 705 25.31 -11.84 17.73
N GLU A 706 26.04 -12.56 18.58
CA GLU A 706 26.63 -12.01 19.80
C GLU A 706 27.66 -10.92 19.48
N LYS A 707 28.54 -11.16 18.49
CA LYS A 707 29.55 -10.18 18.05
C LYS A 707 28.87 -8.91 17.55
N TYR A 708 27.82 -9.02 16.73
CA TYR A 708 27.02 -7.88 16.28
C TYR A 708 26.38 -7.10 17.45
N ALA A 709 25.70 -7.82 18.35
CA ALA A 709 25.02 -7.21 19.49
C ALA A 709 25.98 -6.40 20.40
N ASN A 710 27.22 -6.85 20.54
CA ASN A 710 28.25 -6.24 21.40
C ASN A 710 29.14 -5.20 20.70
N THR A 711 29.01 -5.01 19.38
CA THR A 711 29.88 -4.10 18.63
C THR A 711 29.06 -3.11 17.82
N ALA A 712 28.54 -3.47 16.65
CA ALA A 712 27.79 -2.56 15.79
C ALA A 712 26.44 -2.14 16.39
N LEU A 713 25.77 -3.01 17.17
CA LEU A 713 24.48 -2.68 17.76
C LEU A 713 24.63 -1.78 19.00
N TRP A 714 25.24 -2.29 20.07
CA TRP A 714 25.43 -1.54 21.32
C TRP A 714 26.58 -0.53 21.22
N GLY A 715 26.28 0.75 21.46
CA GLY A 715 27.24 1.85 21.41
C GLY A 715 27.33 2.56 20.06
N HIS A 716 26.75 2.00 19.00
CA HIS A 716 26.69 2.61 17.67
C HIS A 716 25.26 2.75 17.15
N VAL A 717 24.58 1.68 16.70
CA VAL A 717 23.17 1.77 16.27
C VAL A 717 22.29 2.22 17.43
N GLN A 718 22.48 1.62 18.60
CA GLN A 718 21.89 2.03 19.86
C GLN A 718 22.92 2.80 20.70
N ASN A 719 22.55 4.00 21.14
CA ASN A 719 23.38 4.81 22.03
C ASN A 719 23.39 4.25 23.46
N PRO A 720 24.38 4.63 24.31
CA PRO A 720 24.44 4.20 25.70
C PRO A 720 23.23 4.58 26.57
N ASP A 721 22.41 5.53 26.13
CA ASP A 721 21.13 5.91 26.77
C ASP A 721 19.92 5.14 26.21
N TYR A 722 20.17 4.07 25.46
CA TYR A 722 19.20 3.18 24.79
C TYR A 722 18.43 3.81 23.62
N SER A 723 18.67 5.07 23.27
CA SER A 723 18.08 5.68 22.08
C SER A 723 18.62 5.02 20.79
N VAL A 724 17.76 4.79 19.80
CA VAL A 724 18.11 4.06 18.58
C VAL A 724 18.22 5.03 17.41
N ARG A 725 19.39 5.10 16.77
CA ARG A 725 19.67 6.01 15.65
C ARG A 725 18.85 5.63 14.41
N ALA A 726 18.58 6.60 13.55
CA ALA A 726 17.90 6.37 12.27
C ALA A 726 18.78 5.62 11.27
N SER A 727 20.10 5.82 11.29
CA SER A 727 21.06 5.11 10.43
C SER A 727 22.50 5.33 10.93
N LEU A 728 23.40 4.38 10.69
CA LEU A 728 24.85 4.59 10.81
C LEU A 728 25.51 5.16 9.55
N PHE A 729 24.99 4.83 8.37
CA PHE A 729 25.46 5.40 7.12
C PHE A 729 24.92 6.83 6.97
N TYR A 730 25.68 7.73 6.35
CA TYR A 730 25.29 9.10 6.00
C TYR A 730 26.10 9.58 4.79
N TYR A 731 25.62 10.61 4.08
CA TYR A 731 26.31 11.21 2.94
C TYR A 731 26.90 12.58 3.30
N GLU A 732 28.20 12.60 3.59
CA GLU A 732 28.99 13.82 3.81
C GLU A 732 30.31 13.77 3.01
N PRO A 733 30.29 14.15 1.72
CA PRO A 733 31.45 14.03 0.83
C PRO A 733 32.64 14.91 1.25
N LYS A 734 32.42 15.91 2.11
CA LYS A 734 33.51 16.71 2.71
C LYS A 734 34.30 15.93 3.78
N LEU A 735 33.66 14.99 4.49
CA LEU A 735 34.32 14.16 5.50
C LEU A 735 34.99 12.93 4.87
N PHE A 736 34.36 12.34 3.84
CA PHE A 736 34.85 11.10 3.20
C PHE A 736 34.86 11.21 1.66
N SER A 737 35.69 12.10 1.11
CA SER A 737 35.67 12.47 -0.32
C SER A 737 35.89 11.30 -1.29
N ASN A 738 36.60 10.25 -0.87
CA ASN A 738 36.96 9.11 -1.72
C ASN A 738 36.20 7.82 -1.39
N TYR A 739 35.20 7.89 -0.50
CA TYR A 739 34.43 6.70 -0.09
C TYR A 739 33.19 6.47 -0.96
N TYR A 740 32.47 7.54 -1.33
CA TYR A 740 31.12 7.41 -1.85
C TYR A 740 31.04 7.00 -3.33
N THR A 741 30.18 6.03 -3.63
CA THR A 741 29.68 5.71 -4.99
C THR A 741 28.29 6.29 -5.25
N VAL A 742 27.63 6.80 -4.21
CA VAL A 742 26.34 7.52 -4.30
C VAL A 742 26.57 9.04 -4.29
N HIS A 743 25.57 9.81 -4.71
CA HIS A 743 25.68 11.27 -4.89
C HIS A 743 24.70 12.08 -4.02
N ASP A 744 23.93 11.41 -3.19
CA ASP A 744 22.92 11.97 -2.30
C ASP A 744 22.67 11.05 -1.09
N GLY A 745 21.97 11.59 -0.09
CA GLY A 745 21.62 10.88 1.13
C GLY A 745 21.42 11.82 2.31
N TRP A 746 21.01 11.26 3.46
CA TRP A 746 20.90 12.00 4.71
C TRP A 746 22.28 12.39 5.23
N ASN A 747 22.40 13.60 5.78
CA ASN A 747 23.61 14.04 6.49
C ASN A 747 23.73 13.35 7.86
N LYS A 748 24.88 13.50 8.53
CA LYS A 748 25.14 12.85 9.83
C LYS A 748 24.14 13.25 10.91
N GLU A 749 23.77 14.54 10.94
CA GLU A 749 22.78 15.04 11.92
C GLU A 749 21.44 14.30 11.80
N ARG A 750 20.95 14.12 10.57
CA ARG A 750 19.69 13.41 10.32
C ARG A 750 19.77 11.94 10.72
N THR A 751 20.87 11.26 10.44
CA THR A 751 21.02 9.82 10.69
C THR A 751 21.21 9.49 12.17
N GLU A 752 21.75 10.43 12.95
CA GLU A 752 21.89 10.32 14.41
C GLU A 752 20.59 10.66 15.18
N THR A 753 19.53 11.09 14.49
CA THR A 753 18.23 11.29 15.14
C THR A 753 17.62 9.98 15.65
N THR A 754 16.82 10.05 16.73
CA THR A 754 16.31 8.86 17.46
C THR A 754 14.80 8.83 17.64
N TRP A 755 14.07 9.72 16.95
CA TRP A 755 12.64 9.93 17.16
C TRP A 755 11.74 8.84 16.53
N ARG A 756 12.29 7.96 15.67
CA ARG A 756 11.51 6.96 14.93
C ARG A 756 11.26 5.71 15.78
N ALA A 757 10.06 5.62 16.37
CA ALA A 757 9.67 4.53 17.27
C ALA A 757 9.76 3.14 16.63
N PHE A 758 9.55 3.01 15.32
CA PHE A 758 9.62 1.74 14.57
C PHE A 758 10.99 1.05 14.64
N ASN A 759 12.08 1.78 14.96
CA ASN A 759 13.41 1.18 15.03
C ASN A 759 13.63 0.37 16.33
N TYR A 760 12.89 0.70 17.39
CA TYR A 760 13.12 0.14 18.73
C TYR A 760 12.72 -1.33 18.89
N PRO A 761 11.56 -1.79 18.34
CA PRO A 761 11.20 -3.21 18.37
C PRO A 761 12.25 -4.12 17.74
N HIS A 762 12.91 -3.70 16.65
CA HIS A 762 13.93 -4.50 15.97
C HIS A 762 15.14 -4.77 16.89
N VAL A 763 15.63 -3.72 17.55
CA VAL A 763 16.76 -3.80 18.49
C VAL A 763 16.36 -4.60 19.74
N ALA A 764 15.21 -4.30 20.34
CA ALA A 764 14.71 -5.01 21.51
C ALA A 764 14.55 -6.51 21.24
N PHE A 765 14.10 -6.86 20.02
CA PHE A 765 13.95 -8.25 19.59
C PHE A 765 15.29 -8.99 19.49
N VAL A 766 16.33 -8.40 18.91
CA VAL A 766 17.65 -9.05 18.81
C VAL A 766 18.19 -9.40 20.21
N TYR A 767 18.10 -8.47 21.16
CA TYR A 767 18.49 -8.72 22.54
C TYR A 767 17.62 -9.80 23.21
N TRP A 768 16.30 -9.75 23.04
CA TRP A 768 15.41 -10.77 23.60
C TRP A 768 15.68 -12.17 23.03
N ALA A 769 16.00 -12.28 21.74
CA ALA A 769 16.35 -13.55 21.11
C ALA A 769 17.65 -14.14 21.71
N LEU A 770 18.69 -13.32 21.90
CA LEU A 770 19.94 -13.74 22.56
C LEU A 770 19.71 -14.11 24.03
N TYR A 771 18.84 -13.39 24.75
CA TYR A 771 18.43 -13.77 26.10
C TYR A 771 17.82 -15.18 26.12
N ARG A 772 16.85 -15.47 25.25
CA ARG A 772 16.22 -16.80 25.20
C ARG A 772 17.20 -17.90 24.81
N LEU A 773 18.07 -17.64 23.83
CA LEU A 773 19.13 -18.56 23.45
C LEU A 773 20.06 -18.88 24.63
N ALA A 774 20.47 -17.87 25.40
CA ALA A 774 21.29 -18.05 26.60
C ALA A 774 20.55 -18.74 27.76
N ARG A 775 19.22 -18.56 27.82
CA ARG A 775 18.38 -19.05 28.91
C ARG A 775 18.03 -20.52 28.76
N ASP A 776 17.76 -20.97 27.54
CA ASP A 776 17.12 -22.24 27.23
C ASP A 776 18.07 -23.27 26.59
N HIS A 777 19.30 -22.83 26.25
CA HIS A 777 20.33 -23.68 25.65
C HIS A 777 21.65 -23.61 26.42
N GLU A 778 22.45 -24.66 26.32
CA GLU A 778 23.76 -24.77 26.99
C GLU A 778 24.90 -24.41 26.04
N GLY A 779 25.78 -23.50 26.46
CA GLY A 779 27.03 -23.18 25.75
C GLY A 779 26.86 -22.49 24.38
N LEU A 780 25.65 -22.05 24.01
CA LEU A 780 25.41 -21.37 22.72
C LEU A 780 25.68 -19.87 22.76
N VAL A 781 25.44 -19.22 23.90
CA VAL A 781 25.65 -17.77 24.11
C VAL A 781 26.67 -17.62 25.23
N THR A 782 27.76 -16.90 24.97
CA THR A 782 28.95 -16.91 25.83
C THR A 782 29.61 -15.55 26.05
N MET A 783 29.29 -14.53 25.25
CA MET A 783 29.91 -13.20 25.32
C MET A 783 29.32 -12.35 26.45
N GLN A 784 28.01 -12.42 26.67
CA GLN A 784 27.32 -11.69 27.75
C GLN A 784 26.42 -12.62 28.57
N SER A 785 26.10 -12.19 29.79
CA SER A 785 25.13 -12.90 30.62
C SER A 785 23.72 -12.82 30.04
N ARG A 786 22.89 -13.82 30.32
CA ARG A 786 21.46 -13.79 29.94
C ARG A 786 20.74 -12.55 30.52
N GLN A 787 21.10 -12.12 31.73
CA GLN A 787 20.53 -10.92 32.37
C GLN A 787 20.84 -9.67 31.57
N TRP A 788 22.09 -9.52 31.10
CA TRP A 788 22.49 -8.37 30.28
C TRP A 788 21.62 -8.24 29.03
N TYR A 789 21.36 -9.34 28.33
CA TYR A 789 20.48 -9.33 27.15
C TYR A 789 19.04 -8.96 27.49
N LEU A 790 18.48 -9.47 28.58
CA LEU A 790 17.12 -9.10 29.01
C LEU A 790 17.02 -7.63 29.46
N ASP A 791 18.05 -7.12 30.14
CA ASP A 791 18.16 -5.70 30.50
C ASP A 791 18.11 -4.81 29.26
N HIS A 792 18.89 -5.14 28.23
CA HIS A 792 18.94 -4.36 26.99
C HIS A 792 17.61 -4.42 26.24
N ALA A 793 16.95 -5.57 26.17
CA ALA A 793 15.63 -5.68 25.56
C ALA A 793 14.60 -4.77 26.26
N TYR A 794 14.55 -4.82 27.60
CA TYR A 794 13.65 -4.00 28.40
C TYR A 794 13.95 -2.50 28.29
N HIS A 795 15.20 -2.08 28.49
CA HIS A 795 15.57 -0.67 28.45
C HIS A 795 15.42 -0.07 27.05
N THR A 796 15.64 -0.85 25.99
CA THR A 796 15.30 -0.43 24.62
C THR A 796 13.81 -0.12 24.49
N ALA A 797 12.92 -1.00 24.98
CA ALA A 797 11.48 -0.75 24.96
C ALA A 797 11.10 0.50 25.77
N MET A 798 11.71 0.70 26.94
CA MET A 798 11.45 1.85 27.81
C MET A 798 12.07 3.17 27.34
N ALA A 799 12.97 3.14 26.35
CA ALA A 799 13.54 4.34 25.72
C ALA A 799 12.54 5.01 24.77
N ILE A 800 11.57 4.27 24.20
CA ILE A 800 10.54 4.79 23.29
C ILE A 800 9.80 6.02 23.87
N PRO A 801 9.19 5.96 25.07
CA PRO A 801 8.50 7.12 25.64
C PRO A 801 9.42 8.28 26.00
N GLN A 802 10.74 8.14 25.97
CA GLN A 802 11.67 9.23 26.19
C GLN A 802 12.07 9.92 24.89
N PHE A 803 12.42 9.14 23.86
CA PHE A 803 13.06 9.66 22.66
C PHE A 803 12.15 9.69 21.41
N ALA A 804 11.13 8.84 21.37
CA ALA A 804 10.33 8.58 20.17
C ALA A 804 8.81 8.79 20.38
N ARG A 805 8.43 9.71 21.28
CA ARG A 805 7.03 9.95 21.69
C ARG A 805 6.05 10.18 20.53
N GLY A 806 6.51 10.83 19.46
CA GLY A 806 5.65 11.19 18.32
C GLY A 806 5.06 9.97 17.62
N LEU A 807 5.90 9.02 17.19
CA LEU A 807 5.43 7.80 16.50
C LEU A 807 5.00 6.68 17.46
N ALA A 808 5.35 6.77 18.75
CA ALA A 808 4.95 5.78 19.75
C ALA A 808 3.42 5.66 19.93
N GLN A 809 2.64 6.65 19.48
CA GLN A 809 1.18 6.58 19.53
C GLN A 809 0.58 5.56 18.56
N PHE A 810 1.34 5.08 17.58
CA PHE A 810 0.90 4.12 16.56
C PHE A 810 1.34 2.70 16.90
N GLY A 811 0.77 1.70 16.21
CA GLY A 811 1.32 0.35 16.23
C GLY A 811 2.68 0.31 15.52
N LEU A 812 3.62 -0.48 16.04
CA LEU A 812 4.98 -0.61 15.55
C LEU A 812 5.21 -2.02 14.99
N MET A 813 5.83 -2.11 13.82
CA MET A 813 6.31 -3.38 13.24
C MET A 813 7.15 -4.12 14.28
N VAL A 814 6.94 -5.43 14.41
CA VAL A 814 7.63 -6.29 15.39
C VAL A 814 7.22 -5.98 16.84
N GLY A 815 6.33 -5.01 17.08
CA GLY A 815 5.87 -4.58 18.41
C GLY A 815 5.14 -5.66 19.21
N SER A 816 4.67 -6.73 18.54
CA SER A 816 4.20 -7.96 19.21
C SER A 816 5.29 -8.67 20.02
N ILE A 817 6.54 -8.19 20.03
CA ILE A 817 7.61 -8.65 20.92
C ILE A 817 7.46 -8.18 22.37
N PHE A 818 6.89 -6.99 22.60
CA PHE A 818 6.84 -6.42 23.96
C PHE A 818 6.09 -7.29 24.99
N PRO A 819 4.96 -7.96 24.65
CA PRO A 819 4.33 -8.92 25.56
C PRO A 819 5.24 -10.10 25.94
N GLU A 820 6.11 -10.54 25.03
CA GLU A 820 7.07 -11.62 25.32
C GLU A 820 8.14 -11.16 26.32
N ILE A 821 8.63 -9.92 26.16
CA ILE A 821 9.57 -9.29 27.12
C ILE A 821 8.91 -9.17 28.49
N VAL A 822 7.66 -8.71 28.57
CA VAL A 822 6.90 -8.65 29.84
C VAL A 822 6.80 -10.04 30.48
N ARG A 823 6.44 -11.08 29.71
CA ARG A 823 6.31 -12.45 30.23
C ARG A 823 7.63 -12.98 30.77
N ASP A 824 8.73 -12.76 30.05
CA ASP A 824 10.04 -13.26 30.48
C ASP A 824 10.64 -12.43 31.64
N LEU A 825 10.37 -11.12 31.74
CA LEU A 825 10.68 -10.32 32.93
C LEU A 825 9.99 -10.89 34.17
N ARG A 826 8.69 -11.23 34.08
CA ARG A 826 7.96 -11.86 35.20
C ARG A 826 8.55 -13.22 35.58
N ARG A 827 8.91 -14.05 34.60
CA ARG A 827 9.53 -15.37 34.83
C ARG A 827 10.90 -15.31 35.48
N GLU A 828 11.65 -14.24 35.26
CA GLU A 828 12.93 -13.98 35.94
C GLU A 828 12.75 -13.21 37.27
N GLY A 829 11.51 -13.01 37.73
CA GLY A 829 11.20 -12.34 39.01
C GLY A 829 11.29 -10.81 38.97
N ARG A 830 11.52 -10.21 37.80
CA ARG A 830 11.60 -8.75 37.59
C ARG A 830 10.22 -8.12 37.40
N THR A 831 9.38 -8.31 38.41
CA THR A 831 7.97 -7.90 38.38
C THR A 831 7.82 -6.39 38.21
N GLU A 832 8.65 -5.57 38.86
CA GLU A 832 8.57 -4.10 38.76
C GLU A 832 8.85 -3.60 37.33
N ASP A 833 9.85 -4.17 36.66
CA ASP A 833 10.18 -3.80 35.28
C ASP A 833 9.09 -4.27 34.31
N ALA A 834 8.54 -5.47 34.53
CA ALA A 834 7.39 -5.96 33.79
C ALA A 834 6.18 -5.02 33.92
N ASP A 835 5.87 -4.58 35.15
CA ASP A 835 4.75 -3.68 35.43
C ASP A 835 4.95 -2.30 34.79
N LYS A 836 6.18 -1.77 34.74
CA LYS A 836 6.49 -0.50 34.06
C LYS A 836 6.27 -0.57 32.55
N LEU A 837 6.80 -1.61 31.90
CA LEU A 837 6.60 -1.80 30.46
C LEU A 837 5.13 -2.05 30.13
N GLU A 838 4.44 -2.87 30.92
CA GLU A 838 3.01 -3.11 30.76
C GLU A 838 2.19 -1.83 30.95
N ALA A 839 2.53 -0.97 31.91
CA ALA A 839 1.85 0.31 32.12
C ALA A 839 2.03 1.26 30.93
N PHE A 840 3.22 1.33 30.34
CA PHE A 840 3.46 2.10 29.12
C PHE A 840 2.60 1.58 27.94
N MET A 841 2.56 0.25 27.76
CA MET A 841 1.76 -0.37 26.70
C MET A 841 0.25 -0.19 26.93
N ARG A 842 -0.20 -0.20 28.18
CA ARG A 842 -1.59 0.07 28.55
C ARG A 842 -2.03 1.47 28.16
N GLN A 843 -1.16 2.49 28.32
CA GLN A 843 -1.46 3.86 27.88
C GLN A 843 -1.64 3.93 26.36
N ARG A 844 -0.76 3.29 25.59
CA ARG A 844 -0.88 3.20 24.12
C ARG A 844 -2.17 2.49 23.70
N THR A 845 -2.51 1.39 24.37
CA THR A 845 -3.73 0.64 24.05
C THR A 845 -5.01 1.41 24.40
N GLN A 846 -5.03 2.17 25.50
CA GLN A 846 -6.17 3.04 25.82
C GLN A 846 -6.39 4.11 24.75
N HIS A 847 -5.31 4.66 24.19
CA HIS A 847 -5.40 5.57 23.06
C HIS A 847 -5.98 4.86 21.82
N TRP A 848 -5.44 3.70 21.42
CA TRP A 848 -5.98 2.92 20.30
C TRP A 848 -7.45 2.56 20.49
N ALA A 849 -7.84 2.19 21.70
CA ALA A 849 -9.21 1.85 22.01
C ALA A 849 -10.18 3.03 21.92
N SER A 850 -9.69 4.26 21.95
CA SER A 850 -10.51 5.46 21.73
C SER A 850 -10.73 5.78 20.25
N LEU A 851 -9.90 5.25 19.34
CA LEU A 851 -9.96 5.54 17.90
C LEU A 851 -10.96 4.63 17.19
N ARG A 852 -11.64 5.13 16.15
CA ARG A 852 -12.55 4.30 15.35
C ARG A 852 -11.78 3.21 14.60
N TYR A 853 -10.71 3.61 13.93
CA TYR A 853 -9.72 2.73 13.32
C TYR A 853 -8.36 3.05 13.97
N PRO A 854 -7.80 2.17 14.81
CA PRO A 854 -6.54 2.42 15.51
C PRO A 854 -5.30 2.30 14.61
N PHE A 855 -5.48 2.49 13.30
CA PHE A 855 -4.43 2.41 12.30
C PHE A 855 -3.99 3.84 11.99
N GLY A 856 -2.84 4.01 11.35
CA GLY A 856 -2.31 5.32 11.00
C GLY A 856 -0.89 5.45 11.53
N SER A 857 -0.01 5.92 10.67
CA SER A 857 1.36 6.30 10.96
C SER A 857 1.89 7.00 9.70
N GLU A 858 2.41 6.23 8.75
CA GLU A 858 3.02 6.67 7.50
C GLU A 858 2.11 6.41 6.28
N MET A 859 1.01 5.66 6.45
CA MET A 859 0.16 5.17 5.35
C MET A 859 -1.33 5.52 5.50
N PRO A 860 -2.11 5.56 4.40
CA PRO A 860 -3.48 6.09 4.44
C PRO A 860 -4.55 5.11 4.95
N TRP A 861 -4.34 3.79 4.82
CA TRP A 861 -5.14 2.73 5.47
C TRP A 861 -4.36 2.00 6.59
N ASP A 862 -3.06 2.28 6.64
CA ASP A 862 -2.01 1.73 7.49
C ASP A 862 -2.12 0.27 7.95
N SER A 863 -1.24 -0.56 7.39
CA SER A 863 -1.10 -1.97 7.76
C SER A 863 0.25 -2.29 8.42
N THR A 864 0.93 -1.29 8.96
CA THR A 864 2.34 -1.39 9.40
C THR A 864 2.49 -2.03 10.77
N GLY A 865 1.64 -1.68 11.73
CA GLY A 865 1.74 -2.15 13.13
C GLY A 865 0.46 -2.79 13.68
N GLN A 866 -0.37 -3.34 12.80
CA GLN A 866 -1.66 -3.93 13.17
C GLN A 866 -1.51 -5.15 14.08
N GLU A 867 -0.40 -5.88 13.96
CA GLU A 867 -0.07 -7.00 14.83
C GLU A 867 0.13 -6.57 16.28
N GLU A 868 0.80 -5.44 16.52
CA GLU A 868 0.99 -4.91 17.87
C GLU A 868 -0.34 -4.44 18.46
N ILE A 869 -1.11 -3.67 17.68
CA ILE A 869 -2.41 -3.14 18.09
C ILE A 869 -3.35 -4.29 18.49
N TYR A 870 -3.50 -5.30 17.63
CA TYR A 870 -4.33 -6.47 17.92
C TYR A 870 -3.85 -7.18 19.19
N THR A 871 -2.55 -7.45 19.28
CA THR A 871 -1.97 -8.23 20.39
C THR A 871 -2.25 -7.57 21.73
N TRP A 872 -2.04 -6.25 21.85
CA TRP A 872 -2.26 -5.54 23.11
C TRP A 872 -3.72 -5.22 23.39
N CYS A 873 -4.54 -4.97 22.37
CA CYS A 873 -5.99 -4.85 22.56
C CYS A 873 -6.55 -6.13 23.17
N ARG A 874 -6.20 -7.31 22.64
CA ARG A 874 -6.57 -8.60 23.24
C ARG A 874 -5.98 -8.79 24.63
N TYR A 875 -4.71 -8.46 24.82
CA TYR A 875 -4.03 -8.59 26.12
C TYR A 875 -4.75 -7.82 27.24
N PHE A 876 -5.27 -6.62 26.94
CA PHE A 876 -5.98 -5.78 27.91
C PHE A 876 -7.51 -5.88 27.87
N GLY A 877 -8.08 -6.77 27.05
CA GLY A 877 -9.53 -7.03 26.98
C GLY A 877 -10.35 -6.04 26.13
N TYR A 878 -9.72 -5.31 25.22
CA TYR A 878 -10.38 -4.48 24.19
C TYR A 878 -10.71 -5.31 22.95
N ASP A 879 -11.57 -6.31 23.12
CA ASP A 879 -11.85 -7.33 22.10
C ASP A 879 -12.59 -6.77 20.88
N ASP A 880 -13.42 -5.74 21.09
CA ASP A 880 -14.07 -4.99 20.02
C ASP A 880 -13.05 -4.34 19.08
N LYS A 881 -11.97 -3.78 19.63
CA LYS A 881 -10.90 -3.13 18.86
C LYS A 881 -9.98 -4.11 18.20
N ALA A 882 -9.66 -5.22 18.88
CA ALA A 882 -8.99 -6.34 18.24
C ALA A 882 -9.79 -6.86 17.03
N GLN A 883 -11.12 -6.93 17.13
CA GLN A 883 -11.97 -7.34 16.01
C GLN A 883 -11.99 -6.33 14.87
N VAL A 884 -11.94 -5.01 15.15
CA VAL A 884 -11.77 -3.98 14.11
C VAL A 884 -10.47 -4.20 13.33
N THR A 885 -9.37 -4.47 14.03
CA THR A 885 -8.08 -4.82 13.41
C THR A 885 -8.13 -6.09 12.58
N LEU A 886 -8.70 -7.16 13.12
CA LEU A 886 -8.85 -8.41 12.39
C LEU A 886 -9.72 -8.24 11.14
N ASN A 887 -10.83 -7.51 11.23
CA ASN A 887 -11.70 -7.25 10.08
C ASN A 887 -10.95 -6.50 8.98
N ALA A 888 -10.24 -5.41 9.32
CA ALA A 888 -9.43 -4.67 8.35
C ALA A 888 -8.43 -5.58 7.65
N ILE A 889 -7.68 -6.40 8.40
CA ILE A 889 -6.73 -7.39 7.86
C ILE A 889 -7.42 -8.33 6.86
N LEU A 890 -8.56 -8.92 7.23
CA LEU A 890 -9.31 -9.82 6.35
C LEU A 890 -9.89 -9.10 5.12
N GLY A 891 -10.05 -7.78 5.20
CA GLY A 891 -10.44 -6.90 4.09
C GLY A 891 -9.45 -6.88 2.94
N TYR A 892 -8.19 -7.25 3.14
CA TYR A 892 -7.15 -7.22 2.09
C TYR A 892 -6.12 -8.36 2.18
N MET A 893 -6.45 -9.46 2.85
CA MET A 893 -5.71 -10.73 2.80
C MET A 893 -6.63 -11.86 2.28
N PRO A 894 -6.57 -12.21 0.99
CA PRO A 894 -7.59 -13.03 0.36
C PRO A 894 -7.22 -14.53 0.29
N THR A 895 -8.19 -15.42 0.10
CA THR A 895 -7.95 -16.89 -0.04
C THR A 895 -7.80 -17.36 -1.50
N VAL A 896 -7.29 -16.49 -2.38
CA VAL A 896 -7.22 -16.72 -3.84
C VAL A 896 -6.38 -17.97 -4.20
N PRO A 897 -6.78 -18.79 -5.18
CA PRO A 897 -6.00 -19.95 -5.67
C PRO A 897 -4.75 -19.64 -6.50
N ASN A 898 -3.87 -18.79 -5.96
CA ASN A 898 -2.60 -18.42 -6.56
C ASN A 898 -1.58 -18.18 -5.45
N TRP A 899 -0.42 -18.85 -5.51
CA TRP A 899 0.62 -18.80 -4.47
C TRP A 899 1.11 -17.40 -4.11
N ALA A 900 1.08 -16.44 -5.03
CA ALA A 900 1.51 -15.06 -4.77
C ALA A 900 0.38 -14.21 -4.18
N TYR A 901 -0.88 -14.48 -4.49
CA TYR A 901 -2.02 -13.69 -3.97
C TYR A 901 -2.64 -14.29 -2.70
N ASN A 902 -2.42 -15.57 -2.41
CA ASN A 902 -3.05 -16.27 -1.30
C ASN A 902 -2.49 -15.80 0.05
N GLY A 903 -3.32 -15.16 0.86
CA GLY A 903 -2.91 -14.58 2.15
C GLY A 903 -2.01 -13.35 2.00
N ALA A 904 -1.83 -12.82 0.78
CA ALA A 904 -1.03 -11.62 0.58
C ALA A 904 -1.76 -10.38 1.11
N GLY A 905 -1.17 -9.69 2.06
CA GLY A 905 -1.63 -8.38 2.51
C GLY A 905 -1.35 -7.33 1.45
N ARG A 906 -2.34 -6.48 1.14
CA ARG A 906 -2.20 -5.41 0.14
C ARG A 906 -1.02 -4.48 0.45
N ARG A 907 -0.03 -4.47 -0.45
CA ARG A 907 1.14 -3.58 -0.45
C ARG A 907 1.54 -3.21 -1.87
N TYR A 908 1.99 -1.98 -2.08
CA TYR A 908 2.34 -1.50 -3.43
C TYR A 908 3.29 -0.29 -3.51
N PHE A 909 3.63 0.35 -2.39
CA PHE A 909 4.42 1.58 -2.39
C PHE A 909 5.80 1.39 -1.77
N ASP A 910 6.05 0.28 -1.09
CA ASP A 910 7.26 0.11 -0.31
C ASP A 910 8.52 0.01 -1.22
N ALA A 911 8.42 -0.64 -2.39
CA ALA A 911 9.51 -0.68 -3.38
C ALA A 911 10.00 0.71 -3.83
N PRO A 912 9.13 1.61 -4.35
CA PRO A 912 9.57 2.95 -4.74
C PRO A 912 10.03 3.81 -3.55
N VAL A 913 9.36 3.72 -2.39
CA VAL A 913 9.74 4.49 -1.20
C VAL A 913 11.13 4.10 -0.68
N ASN A 914 11.49 2.82 -0.79
CA ASN A 914 12.79 2.31 -0.34
C ASN A 914 13.85 2.32 -1.45
N GLY A 915 13.50 2.73 -2.67
CA GLY A 915 14.39 2.69 -3.83
C GLY A 915 14.89 1.29 -4.15
N THR A 916 14.02 0.27 -4.05
CA THR A 916 14.37 -1.08 -4.51
C THR A 916 14.36 -1.14 -6.05
N ARG A 917 14.45 -2.33 -6.65
CA ARG A 917 14.74 -2.45 -8.09
C ARG A 917 13.68 -1.81 -8.97
N TRP A 918 12.42 -1.89 -8.59
CA TRP A 918 11.28 -1.43 -9.39
C TRP A 918 10.70 -0.16 -8.75
N PRO A 919 11.05 1.03 -9.28
CA PRO A 919 10.75 2.31 -8.64
C PRO A 919 9.33 2.83 -8.95
N ASP A 920 8.46 2.00 -9.51
CA ASP A 920 7.08 2.36 -9.78
C ASP A 920 6.16 1.87 -8.65
N ILE A 921 5.09 2.61 -8.39
CA ILE A 921 4.00 2.13 -7.54
C ILE A 921 3.42 0.91 -8.21
N VAL A 922 3.48 -0.28 -7.60
CA VAL A 922 2.90 -1.50 -8.19
C VAL A 922 2.71 -2.57 -7.13
N ARG A 923 1.72 -3.44 -7.35
CA ARG A 923 1.35 -4.49 -6.41
C ARG A 923 2.53 -5.41 -6.07
N MET A 924 2.83 -5.46 -4.78
CA MET A 924 3.82 -6.34 -4.20
C MET A 924 3.14 -7.44 -3.39
N THR A 925 3.60 -8.67 -3.58
CA THR A 925 3.14 -9.86 -2.86
C THR A 925 4.30 -10.49 -2.10
N ASN A 926 4.01 -11.41 -1.18
CA ASN A 926 5.02 -12.03 -0.31
C ASN A 926 5.91 -11.02 0.45
N HIS A 927 5.32 -9.89 0.82
CA HIS A 927 5.97 -8.82 1.57
C HIS A 927 5.61 -8.90 3.06
N TYR A 928 6.35 -8.18 3.93
CA TYR A 928 6.23 -8.31 5.39
C TYR A 928 4.82 -8.09 5.92
N GLY A 929 4.06 -7.17 5.30
CA GLY A 929 2.70 -6.84 5.72
C GLY A 929 1.75 -8.04 5.74
N SER A 930 2.07 -9.11 5.01
CA SER A 930 1.27 -10.34 5.02
C SER A 930 1.56 -11.22 6.23
N SER A 931 2.84 -11.42 6.55
CA SER A 931 3.25 -12.36 7.59
C SER A 931 3.12 -11.78 8.99
N ILE A 932 3.31 -10.47 9.17
CA ILE A 932 3.05 -9.84 10.48
C ILE A 932 1.54 -9.82 10.76
N ASN A 933 0.71 -9.59 9.75
CA ASN A 933 -0.74 -9.66 9.88
C ASN A 933 -1.27 -11.10 10.06
N ALA A 934 -0.49 -12.12 9.70
CA ALA A 934 -0.80 -13.49 10.06
C ALA A 934 -0.78 -13.73 11.58
N ILE A 935 -0.05 -12.92 12.38
CA ILE A 935 -0.03 -13.02 13.85
C ILE A 935 -1.43 -12.80 14.44
N PRO A 936 -2.14 -11.68 14.18
CA PRO A 936 -3.54 -11.52 14.56
C PRO A 936 -4.45 -12.65 14.09
N VAL A 937 -4.35 -13.04 12.83
CA VAL A 937 -5.28 -13.99 12.21
C VAL A 937 -5.14 -15.39 12.84
N LEU A 938 -3.91 -15.88 13.02
CA LEU A 938 -3.67 -17.18 13.64
C LEU A 938 -3.91 -17.14 15.16
N SER A 939 -3.62 -16.02 15.82
CA SER A 939 -3.97 -15.82 17.22
C SER A 939 -5.48 -15.89 17.45
N ASP A 940 -6.29 -15.30 16.57
CA ASP A 940 -7.75 -15.41 16.63
C ASP A 940 -8.23 -16.83 16.31
N TYR A 941 -7.64 -17.51 15.32
CA TYR A 941 -7.93 -18.91 15.03
C TYR A 941 -7.70 -19.84 16.24
N LEU A 942 -6.67 -19.61 17.05
CA LEU A 942 -6.45 -20.41 18.26
C LEU A 942 -7.64 -20.32 19.23
N GLN A 943 -8.35 -19.19 19.25
CA GLN A 943 -9.58 -18.98 20.04
C GLN A 943 -10.83 -19.54 19.34
N HIS A 944 -10.83 -19.55 18.00
CA HIS A 944 -11.90 -20.02 17.12
C HIS A 944 -11.46 -21.23 16.26
N PRO A 945 -11.13 -22.39 16.88
CA PRO A 945 -10.47 -23.52 16.23
C PRO A 945 -11.29 -24.25 15.16
N ASP A 946 -12.57 -23.90 15.00
CA ASP A 946 -13.47 -24.39 13.96
C ASP A 946 -13.48 -23.50 12.70
N ASP A 947 -12.87 -22.31 12.77
CA ASP A 947 -12.83 -21.36 11.65
C ASP A 947 -11.69 -21.67 10.66
N LEU A 948 -12.01 -22.51 9.67
CA LEU A 948 -11.08 -22.84 8.58
C LEU A 948 -10.66 -21.60 7.76
N TYR A 949 -11.48 -20.56 7.68
CA TYR A 949 -11.14 -19.37 6.90
C TYR A 949 -9.97 -18.61 7.54
N LEU A 950 -10.01 -18.40 8.85
CA LEU A 950 -8.90 -17.78 9.59
C LEU A 950 -7.62 -18.59 9.44
N LEU A 951 -7.69 -19.92 9.62
CA LEU A 951 -6.51 -20.77 9.47
C LEU A 951 -5.91 -20.68 8.05
N ARG A 952 -6.76 -20.69 7.01
CA ARG A 952 -6.31 -20.57 5.62
C ARG A 952 -5.64 -19.23 5.34
N VAL A 953 -6.26 -18.11 5.72
CA VAL A 953 -5.70 -16.77 5.50
C VAL A 953 -4.39 -16.60 6.26
N GLY A 954 -4.39 -16.93 7.56
CA GLY A 954 -3.23 -16.75 8.42
C GLY A 954 -2.05 -17.64 8.01
N TYR A 955 -2.29 -18.92 7.74
CA TYR A 955 -1.21 -19.83 7.33
C TYR A 955 -0.64 -19.47 5.96
N ALA A 956 -1.48 -19.07 5.01
CA ALA A 956 -1.03 -18.59 3.71
C ALA A 956 -0.16 -17.33 3.83
N GLY A 957 -0.60 -16.34 4.59
CA GLY A 957 0.10 -15.06 4.75
C GLY A 957 1.51 -15.20 5.33
N MET A 958 1.75 -16.20 6.18
CA MET A 958 3.11 -16.52 6.65
C MET A 958 3.90 -17.44 5.72
N SER A 959 3.29 -18.50 5.17
CA SER A 959 4.01 -19.54 4.41
C SER A 959 4.46 -19.07 3.04
N GLN A 960 3.78 -18.09 2.45
CA GLN A 960 4.16 -17.52 1.16
C GLN A 960 5.58 -16.91 1.19
N LEU A 961 6.09 -16.47 2.35
CA LEU A 961 7.43 -15.91 2.46
C LEU A 961 8.55 -16.92 2.21
N LEU A 962 8.29 -18.20 2.44
CA LEU A 962 9.27 -19.25 2.14
C LEU A 962 9.53 -19.39 0.64
N ALA A 963 8.63 -18.88 -0.21
CA ALA A 963 8.85 -18.79 -1.65
C ALA A 963 9.87 -17.72 -2.04
N ASN A 964 10.11 -16.71 -1.19
CA ASN A 964 11.11 -15.66 -1.44
C ASN A 964 12.55 -16.16 -1.26
N ILE A 965 12.73 -17.30 -0.57
CA ILE A 965 14.04 -17.89 -0.32
C ILE A 965 14.44 -18.72 -1.55
N ASP A 966 15.47 -18.28 -2.24
CA ASP A 966 15.98 -19.01 -3.41
C ASP A 966 16.88 -20.20 -3.03
N ALA A 967 17.45 -20.86 -4.04
CA ALA A 967 18.23 -22.07 -3.86
C ALA A 967 19.50 -21.90 -3.01
N GLU A 968 20.10 -20.70 -2.96
CA GLU A 968 21.28 -20.43 -2.13
C GLU A 968 20.92 -19.87 -0.75
N GLY A 969 19.65 -19.56 -0.50
CA GLY A 969 19.16 -19.02 0.77
C GLY A 969 18.99 -17.51 0.81
N PHE A 970 19.08 -16.81 -0.32
CA PHE A 970 18.77 -15.37 -0.38
C PHE A 970 17.26 -15.18 -0.19
N GLY A 971 16.85 -14.38 0.79
CA GLY A 971 15.45 -14.02 1.02
C GLY A 971 15.09 -12.70 0.35
N SER A 972 14.35 -12.76 -0.76
CA SER A 972 13.89 -11.57 -1.48
C SER A 972 12.92 -10.71 -0.66
N TYR A 973 13.05 -9.39 -0.79
CA TYR A 973 12.15 -8.37 -0.25
C TYR A 973 10.67 -8.63 -0.55
N GLY A 974 10.34 -9.11 -1.75
CA GLY A 974 8.97 -9.38 -2.17
C GLY A 974 8.90 -9.80 -3.63
N PHE A 975 7.70 -10.15 -4.09
CA PHE A 975 7.42 -10.52 -5.47
C PHE A 975 6.55 -9.46 -6.15
N ASP A 976 7.05 -8.90 -7.25
CA ASP A 976 6.34 -7.94 -8.07
C ASP A 976 5.29 -8.65 -8.94
N ALA A 977 4.02 -8.30 -8.76
CA ALA A 977 2.91 -8.96 -9.42
C ALA A 977 2.49 -8.31 -10.74
N ASP A 978 3.22 -7.30 -11.24
CA ASP A 978 2.98 -6.75 -12.57
C ASP A 978 3.20 -7.83 -13.64
N PRO A 979 2.24 -8.09 -14.54
CA PRO A 979 2.41 -9.01 -15.66
C PRO A 979 3.64 -8.75 -16.56
N ALA A 980 4.16 -7.53 -16.60
CA ALA A 980 5.38 -7.15 -17.31
C ALA A 980 6.67 -7.51 -16.57
N ILE A 981 6.58 -7.77 -15.26
CA ILE A 981 7.72 -8.05 -14.38
C ILE A 981 7.68 -9.51 -13.91
N LEU A 982 6.73 -9.87 -13.04
CA LEU A 982 6.56 -11.21 -12.44
C LEU A 982 7.86 -11.80 -11.87
N GLN A 983 8.56 -11.03 -11.05
CA GLN A 983 9.88 -11.38 -10.51
C GLN A 983 10.00 -11.03 -9.02
N PHE A 984 10.86 -11.78 -8.34
CA PHE A 984 11.33 -11.44 -7.00
C PHE A 984 12.27 -10.23 -7.07
N ASP A 985 12.11 -9.28 -6.14
CA ASP A 985 13.03 -8.14 -6.03
C ASP A 985 14.42 -8.66 -5.61
N PRO A 986 15.51 -8.15 -6.21
CA PRO A 986 16.86 -8.63 -5.94
C PRO A 986 17.43 -8.15 -4.61
N ASN A 987 16.73 -7.34 -3.82
CA ASN A 987 17.23 -6.92 -2.52
C ASN A 987 16.68 -7.79 -1.40
N THR A 988 17.46 -8.00 -0.33
CA THR A 988 16.95 -8.61 0.91
C THR A 988 16.12 -7.63 1.74
N ALA A 989 16.63 -6.41 1.95
CA ALA A 989 15.91 -5.30 2.60
C ALA A 989 15.15 -5.75 3.88
N ASP A 990 13.87 -5.42 4.02
CA ASP A 990 13.04 -5.75 5.19
C ASP A 990 12.53 -7.21 5.23
N TYR A 991 13.08 -8.11 4.41
CA TYR A 991 12.71 -9.53 4.43
C TYR A 991 12.77 -10.13 5.85
N GLY A 992 13.66 -9.66 6.72
CA GLY A 992 13.70 -10.11 8.11
C GLY A 992 12.49 -9.74 8.95
N ILE A 993 11.85 -8.61 8.68
CA ILE A 993 10.57 -8.24 9.30
C ILE A 993 9.47 -9.18 8.80
N ALA A 994 9.51 -9.52 7.52
CA ALA A 994 8.63 -10.55 6.96
C ALA A 994 8.87 -11.90 7.68
N PHE A 995 10.12 -12.31 7.82
CA PHE A 995 10.50 -13.56 8.47
C PHE A 995 10.14 -13.60 9.97
N TYR A 996 10.11 -12.46 10.67
CA TYR A 996 9.55 -12.34 12.02
C TYR A 996 8.11 -12.85 12.08
N GLY A 997 7.25 -12.38 11.18
CA GLY A 997 5.85 -12.80 11.10
C GLY A 997 5.69 -14.31 10.84
N TYR A 998 6.53 -14.87 9.97
CA TYR A 998 6.59 -16.33 9.76
C TYR A 998 7.03 -17.06 11.03
N ALA A 999 8.15 -16.66 11.62
CA ALA A 999 8.77 -17.37 12.73
C ALA A 999 7.91 -17.40 13.99
N ARG A 1000 7.14 -16.33 14.24
CA ARG A 1000 6.18 -16.24 15.35
C ARG A 1000 5.05 -17.26 15.25
N ASN A 1001 4.67 -17.65 14.04
CA ASN A 1001 3.50 -18.46 13.76
C ASN A 1001 3.82 -19.85 13.20
N ALA A 1002 5.07 -20.12 12.80
CA ALA A 1002 5.51 -21.42 12.34
C ALA A 1002 5.15 -22.50 13.37
N GLY A 1003 4.46 -23.54 12.88
CA GLY A 1003 3.91 -24.61 13.69
C GLY A 1003 3.01 -25.54 12.90
N ALA A 1004 2.73 -26.70 13.49
CA ALA A 1004 1.77 -27.66 12.96
C ALA A 1004 0.36 -27.36 13.48
N TYR A 1005 -0.59 -27.07 12.61
CA TYR A 1005 -2.00 -26.86 12.96
C TYR A 1005 -2.84 -28.01 12.41
N VAL A 1006 -3.60 -28.67 13.28
CA VAL A 1006 -4.42 -29.82 12.91
C VAL A 1006 -5.86 -29.58 13.30
N MET A 1007 -6.75 -29.70 12.33
CA MET A 1007 -8.20 -29.60 12.54
C MET A 1007 -8.96 -30.74 11.85
N GLN A 1008 -10.18 -30.97 12.31
CA GLN A 1008 -11.12 -31.87 11.67
C GLN A 1008 -12.26 -31.04 11.08
N HIS A 1009 -12.25 -30.84 9.76
CA HIS A 1009 -13.31 -30.13 9.06
C HIS A 1009 -14.49 -31.08 8.79
N PRO A 1010 -15.75 -30.67 9.04
CA PRO A 1010 -16.93 -31.50 8.75
C PRO A 1010 -17.01 -32.02 7.31
N GLU A 1011 -16.57 -31.23 6.33
CA GLU A 1011 -16.64 -31.60 4.91
C GLU A 1011 -15.34 -32.21 4.38
N PHE A 1012 -14.18 -31.72 4.85
CA PHE A 1012 -12.87 -32.07 4.28
C PHE A 1012 -12.10 -33.09 5.12
N GLY A 1013 -12.64 -33.49 6.27
CA GLY A 1013 -12.00 -34.45 7.17
C GLY A 1013 -10.79 -33.85 7.87
N TRP A 1014 -9.76 -34.67 8.07
CA TRP A 1014 -8.53 -34.26 8.76
C TRP A 1014 -7.67 -33.39 7.86
N LEU A 1015 -7.38 -32.18 8.33
CA LEU A 1015 -6.54 -31.21 7.65
C LEU A 1015 -5.30 -30.92 8.50
N GLY A 1016 -4.14 -30.87 7.83
CA GLY A 1016 -2.87 -30.50 8.42
C GLY A 1016 -2.29 -29.27 7.74
N PHE A 1017 -1.79 -28.34 8.53
CA PHE A 1017 -0.99 -27.21 8.07
C PHE A 1017 0.37 -27.29 8.77
N GLY A 1018 1.47 -27.20 8.00
CA GLY A 1018 2.82 -27.36 8.54
C GLY A 1018 3.11 -28.77 9.05
N CYS A 1019 2.34 -29.77 8.61
CA CYS A 1019 2.47 -31.15 9.09
C CYS A 1019 1.80 -32.15 8.14
N ASN A 1020 2.18 -33.41 8.30
CA ASN A 1020 1.43 -34.53 7.73
C ASN A 1020 0.55 -35.17 8.83
N VAL A 1021 -0.71 -35.44 8.49
CA VAL A 1021 -1.69 -36.03 9.40
C VAL A 1021 -2.08 -37.42 8.94
N GLN A 1022 -2.08 -38.38 9.85
CA GLN A 1022 -2.56 -39.74 9.62
C GLN A 1022 -3.62 -40.13 10.65
N ALA A 1023 -4.83 -40.43 10.18
CA ALA A 1023 -5.92 -40.89 11.02
C ALA A 1023 -6.10 -42.42 10.93
N ARG A 1024 -6.18 -43.10 12.07
CA ARG A 1024 -6.49 -44.54 12.18
C ARG A 1024 -7.51 -44.76 13.29
N GLY A 1025 -8.79 -44.84 12.92
CA GLY A 1025 -9.89 -44.93 13.89
C GLY A 1025 -9.89 -43.70 14.80
N ASN A 1026 -9.76 -43.92 16.11
CA ASN A 1026 -9.70 -42.83 17.10
C ASN A 1026 -8.29 -42.28 17.31
N SER A 1027 -7.25 -42.85 16.69
CA SER A 1027 -5.86 -42.41 16.86
C SER A 1027 -5.43 -41.53 15.71
N ILE A 1028 -5.03 -40.31 16.02
CA ILE A 1028 -4.54 -39.33 15.04
C ILE A 1028 -3.07 -39.10 15.32
N THR A 1029 -2.23 -39.24 14.29
CA THR A 1029 -0.80 -38.98 14.35
C THR A 1029 -0.47 -37.78 13.50
N VAL A 1030 0.27 -36.84 14.08
CA VAL A 1030 0.72 -35.59 13.49
C VAL A 1030 2.24 -35.65 13.42
N ALA A 1031 2.79 -35.46 12.23
CA ALA A 1031 4.22 -35.32 12.00
C ALA A 1031 4.49 -33.86 11.58
N PRO A 1032 4.96 -32.99 12.51
CA PRO A 1032 5.33 -31.63 12.17
C PRO A 1032 6.40 -31.58 11.06
N ARG A 1033 6.19 -30.65 10.13
CA ARG A 1033 7.01 -30.37 8.94
C ARG A 1033 7.23 -28.87 8.72
N ASP A 1034 6.72 -28.03 9.63
CA ASP A 1034 7.00 -26.60 9.66
C ASP A 1034 8.50 -26.34 9.89
N GLY A 1035 8.93 -25.10 9.64
CA GLY A 1035 10.33 -24.73 9.71
C GLY A 1035 11.04 -24.96 11.06
N PHE A 1036 10.33 -25.03 12.18
CA PHE A 1036 10.93 -25.13 13.51
C PHE A 1036 10.53 -26.40 14.27
N ARG A 1037 9.33 -26.95 14.01
CA ARG A 1037 8.75 -28.10 14.74
C ARG A 1037 8.70 -27.86 16.25
N GLN A 1038 8.49 -26.62 16.66
CA GLN A 1038 8.42 -26.22 18.07
C GLN A 1038 6.99 -25.97 18.55
N ARG A 1039 5.99 -26.02 17.66
CA ARG A 1039 4.60 -25.73 18.00
C ARG A 1039 3.64 -26.71 17.33
N VAL A 1040 2.66 -27.20 18.08
CA VAL A 1040 1.59 -28.08 17.58
C VAL A 1040 0.25 -27.66 18.18
N PHE A 1041 -0.71 -27.30 17.33
CA PHE A 1041 -2.10 -27.05 17.70
C PHE A 1041 -2.99 -28.23 17.34
N LEU A 1042 -3.62 -28.81 18.35
CA LEU A 1042 -4.62 -29.86 18.19
C LEU A 1042 -6.01 -29.25 18.40
N ALA A 1043 -6.59 -28.69 17.33
CA ALA A 1043 -7.88 -27.97 17.39
C ALA A 1043 -9.02 -28.77 18.03
N PRO A 1044 -9.19 -30.09 17.77
CA PRO A 1044 -10.24 -30.90 18.42
C PRO A 1044 -10.09 -31.02 19.94
N LEU A 1045 -8.87 -30.82 20.45
CA LEU A 1045 -8.58 -30.83 21.89
C LEU A 1045 -8.42 -29.42 22.46
N LYS A 1046 -8.46 -28.37 21.62
CA LYS A 1046 -8.19 -26.97 21.99
C LYS A 1046 -6.88 -26.83 22.75
N LEU A 1047 -5.86 -27.54 22.25
CA LEU A 1047 -4.59 -27.77 22.94
C LEU A 1047 -3.44 -27.23 22.10
N TRP A 1048 -2.72 -26.27 22.67
CA TRP A 1048 -1.52 -25.67 22.10
C TRP A 1048 -0.29 -26.15 22.87
N LEU A 1049 0.60 -26.82 22.14
CA LEU A 1049 1.85 -27.36 22.66
C LEU A 1049 2.99 -26.54 22.07
N THR A 1050 3.82 -25.92 22.91
CA THR A 1050 4.97 -25.12 22.44
C THR A 1050 6.24 -25.48 23.19
N LEU A 1051 7.38 -25.40 22.52
CA LEU A 1051 8.70 -25.66 23.07
C LEU A 1051 9.52 -24.37 23.12
N ASP A 1052 10.04 -24.04 24.30
CA ASP A 1052 11.09 -23.02 24.44
C ASP A 1052 12.47 -23.58 24.02
N ALA A 1053 12.66 -24.90 24.16
CA ALA A 1053 13.82 -25.66 23.70
C ALA A 1053 13.42 -27.08 23.28
N GLY A 1054 14.19 -27.66 22.35
CA GLY A 1054 13.90 -28.96 21.73
C GLY A 1054 12.95 -28.85 20.54
N THR A 1055 12.65 -29.98 19.88
CA THR A 1055 11.70 -30.03 18.76
C THR A 1055 10.82 -31.29 18.83
N PHE A 1056 9.63 -31.21 18.25
CA PHE A 1056 8.72 -32.34 18.08
C PHE A 1056 9.14 -33.19 16.88
N GLN A 1057 9.18 -34.51 17.08
CA GLN A 1057 9.26 -35.48 15.99
C GLN A 1057 7.87 -35.95 15.57
N SER A 1058 6.99 -36.22 16.53
CA SER A 1058 5.58 -36.54 16.26
C SER A 1058 4.72 -36.28 17.49
N VAL A 1059 3.44 -36.01 17.27
CA VAL A 1059 2.42 -35.93 18.32
C VAL A 1059 1.26 -36.82 17.91
N SER A 1060 0.80 -37.69 18.79
CA SER A 1060 -0.37 -38.53 18.54
C SER A 1060 -1.41 -38.32 19.62
N PHE A 1061 -2.70 -38.36 19.27
CA PHE A 1061 -3.76 -38.22 20.24
C PHE A 1061 -4.93 -39.14 19.95
N ASN A 1062 -5.63 -39.54 21.01
CA ASN A 1062 -6.81 -40.40 20.92
C ASN A 1062 -8.08 -39.58 21.15
N LEU A 1063 -9.03 -39.62 20.23
CA LEU A 1063 -10.27 -38.85 20.33
C LEU A 1063 -11.17 -39.27 21.51
N LYS A 1064 -11.12 -40.53 21.92
CA LYS A 1064 -11.97 -41.07 23.01
C LYS A 1064 -11.36 -40.82 24.38
N THR A 1065 -10.11 -41.25 24.57
CA THR A 1065 -9.43 -41.12 25.86
C THR A 1065 -8.86 -39.72 26.07
N ARG A 1066 -8.77 -38.93 24.99
CA ARG A 1066 -8.09 -37.63 24.93
C ARG A 1066 -6.62 -37.71 25.34
N ARG A 1067 -6.01 -38.89 25.49
CA ARG A 1067 -4.57 -39.02 25.76
C ARG A 1067 -3.77 -38.50 24.58
N VAL A 1068 -2.72 -37.74 24.86
CA VAL A 1068 -1.76 -37.25 23.85
C VAL A 1068 -0.39 -37.83 24.18
N ASN A 1069 0.23 -38.50 23.21
CA ASN A 1069 1.61 -38.96 23.30
C ASN A 1069 2.48 -38.10 22.39
N ILE A 1070 3.55 -37.56 22.95
CA ILE A 1070 4.50 -36.65 22.32
C ILE A 1070 5.81 -37.42 22.15
N VAL A 1071 6.43 -37.31 20.99
CA VAL A 1071 7.78 -37.80 20.74
C VAL A 1071 8.64 -36.60 20.39
N PHE A 1072 9.61 -36.31 21.25
CA PHE A 1072 10.62 -35.27 21.03
C PHE A 1072 11.76 -35.82 20.17
N ALA A 1073 12.35 -34.95 19.36
CA ALA A 1073 13.57 -35.24 18.63
C ALA A 1073 14.76 -35.45 19.60
N PRO A 1074 15.85 -36.10 19.15
CA PRO A 1074 17.06 -36.29 19.97
C PRO A 1074 17.68 -34.99 20.51
N ALA A 1075 18.41 -35.12 21.61
CA ALA A 1075 19.25 -34.05 22.17
C ALA A 1075 20.29 -33.57 21.16
N THR A 1076 20.58 -32.27 21.18
CA THR A 1076 21.79 -31.70 20.55
C THR A 1076 22.77 -31.28 21.64
N SER A 1077 24.04 -31.01 21.29
CA SER A 1077 25.06 -30.59 22.25
C SER A 1077 24.66 -29.35 23.05
N GLY A 1078 23.97 -28.40 22.42
CA GLY A 1078 23.47 -27.19 23.10
C GLY A 1078 22.02 -27.29 23.60
N THR A 1079 21.31 -28.39 23.35
CA THR A 1079 19.90 -28.56 23.74
C THR A 1079 19.66 -29.94 24.33
N PRO A 1080 20.12 -30.19 25.57
CA PRO A 1080 19.94 -31.48 26.24
C PRO A 1080 18.55 -31.65 26.85
N THR A 1081 17.75 -30.60 26.91
CA THR A 1081 16.45 -30.57 27.57
C THR A 1081 15.40 -29.93 26.68
N ALA A 1082 14.22 -30.56 26.60
CA ALA A 1082 13.03 -29.95 26.04
C ALA A 1082 12.24 -29.20 27.12
N LEU A 1083 11.76 -28.01 26.80
CA LEU A 1083 10.99 -27.13 27.69
C LEU A 1083 9.57 -26.96 27.14
N LEU A 1084 8.65 -27.83 27.57
CA LEU A 1084 7.29 -27.93 27.02
C LEU A 1084 6.30 -27.06 27.81
N HIS A 1085 5.61 -26.15 27.11
CA HIS A 1085 4.40 -25.50 27.60
C HIS A 1085 3.16 -26.23 27.07
N ILE A 1086 2.15 -26.35 27.93
CA ILE A 1086 0.87 -27.00 27.63
C ILE A 1086 -0.24 -26.00 27.93
N GLN A 1087 -0.88 -25.45 26.90
CA GLN A 1087 -1.90 -24.42 27.04
C GLN A 1087 -3.23 -24.87 26.44
N SER A 1088 -4.33 -24.62 27.17
CA SER A 1088 -5.66 -24.68 26.56
C SER A 1088 -6.01 -23.32 25.95
N THR A 1089 -6.57 -23.32 24.74
CA THR A 1089 -6.89 -22.08 24.03
C THR A 1089 -8.29 -21.55 24.30
N THR A 1090 -9.05 -22.15 25.23
CA THR A 1090 -10.38 -21.63 25.64
C THR A 1090 -10.42 -21.22 27.11
N GLY A 1091 -10.63 -19.92 27.36
CA GLY A 1091 -10.78 -19.31 28.67
C GLY A 1091 -10.16 -17.90 28.71
N ALA A 1092 -10.73 -16.98 29.48
CA ALA A 1092 -10.30 -15.56 29.56
C ALA A 1092 -8.92 -15.34 30.24
N LYS A 1093 -8.19 -16.41 30.54
CA LYS A 1093 -6.81 -16.42 31.04
C LYS A 1093 -6.12 -17.65 30.47
N GLU A 1094 -4.85 -17.51 30.08
CA GLU A 1094 -3.91 -18.60 29.73
C GLU A 1094 -3.73 -19.58 30.92
N SER A 1095 -4.80 -20.24 31.32
CA SER A 1095 -4.78 -21.17 32.45
C SER A 1095 -4.30 -22.52 31.93
N LEU A 1096 -3.37 -23.14 32.67
CA LEU A 1096 -2.86 -24.52 32.51
C LEU A 1096 -3.96 -25.61 32.59
N VAL A 1097 -5.23 -25.24 32.47
CA VAL A 1097 -6.36 -26.07 32.84
C VAL A 1097 -6.78 -26.90 31.64
N GLY A 1098 -6.40 -28.18 31.68
CA GLY A 1098 -7.00 -29.17 30.81
C GLY A 1098 -6.17 -30.44 30.69
N PHE A 1099 -4.83 -30.33 30.67
CA PHE A 1099 -3.93 -31.46 30.44
C PHE A 1099 -2.73 -31.42 31.39
N VAL A 1100 -2.34 -32.60 31.90
CA VAL A 1100 -1.19 -32.78 32.79
C VAL A 1100 -0.33 -33.96 32.32
N PRO A 1101 0.98 -33.96 32.59
CA PRO A 1101 1.84 -35.11 32.39
C PRO A 1101 1.31 -36.36 33.12
N VAL A 1102 1.48 -37.53 32.49
CA VAL A 1102 1.20 -38.82 33.14
C VAL A 1102 2.17 -39.07 34.28
N ASP A 1103 3.44 -38.73 34.08
CA ASP A 1103 4.52 -38.90 35.05
C ASP A 1103 4.85 -37.57 35.73
N SER A 1104 5.22 -37.61 37.00
CA SER A 1104 5.66 -36.42 37.74
C SER A 1104 6.87 -35.79 37.04
N THR A 1105 6.67 -34.61 36.47
CA THR A 1105 7.67 -33.91 35.64
C THR A 1105 7.99 -32.55 36.27
N PRO A 1106 9.25 -32.23 36.54
CA PRO A 1106 9.62 -30.94 37.10
C PRO A 1106 9.27 -29.80 36.15
N THR A 1107 8.96 -28.64 36.72
CA THR A 1107 8.66 -27.43 35.97
C THR A 1107 9.70 -26.34 36.23
N VAL A 1108 10.05 -25.58 35.21
CA VAL A 1108 10.90 -24.39 35.29
C VAL A 1108 10.28 -23.29 34.44
N ARG A 1109 10.04 -22.11 35.03
CA ARG A 1109 9.45 -20.94 34.34
C ARG A 1109 8.18 -21.31 33.55
N ASP A 1110 7.28 -22.03 34.22
CA ASP A 1110 6.00 -22.55 33.72
C ASP A 1110 6.09 -23.64 32.62
N ALA A 1111 7.29 -24.05 32.21
CA ALA A 1111 7.51 -25.14 31.27
C ALA A 1111 7.81 -26.46 32.00
N TYR A 1112 7.31 -27.58 31.48
CA TYR A 1112 7.76 -28.92 31.89
C TYR A 1112 9.15 -29.20 31.33
N GLN A 1113 10.04 -29.71 32.17
CA GLN A 1113 11.43 -30.02 31.84
C GLN A 1113 11.57 -31.50 31.50
N ILE A 1114 11.90 -31.81 30.24
CA ILE A 1114 12.07 -33.19 29.76
C ILE A 1114 13.51 -33.39 29.30
N ALA A 1115 14.25 -34.27 29.98
CA ALA A 1115 15.60 -34.63 29.56
C ALA A 1115 15.56 -35.35 28.21
N LEU A 1116 16.30 -34.82 27.23
CA LEU A 1116 16.44 -35.43 25.92
C LEU A 1116 17.59 -36.45 25.93
N ALA A 1117 17.51 -37.41 25.02
CA ALA A 1117 18.54 -38.44 24.84
C ALA A 1117 19.08 -38.41 23.39
N PRO A 1118 20.17 -39.13 23.07
CA PRO A 1118 20.64 -39.30 21.69
C PRO A 1118 19.63 -40.00 20.76
N LYS A 1119 18.53 -40.52 21.32
CA LYS A 1119 17.40 -41.11 20.60
C LYS A 1119 16.11 -40.32 20.94
N PRO A 1120 15.07 -40.40 20.09
CA PRO A 1120 13.80 -39.74 20.36
C PRO A 1120 13.21 -40.13 21.72
N VAL A 1121 12.66 -39.15 22.44
CA VAL A 1121 12.11 -39.34 23.80
C VAL A 1121 10.60 -39.27 23.77
N SER A 1122 9.93 -40.26 24.36
CA SER A 1122 8.46 -40.29 24.45
C SER A 1122 7.97 -39.66 25.76
N PHE A 1123 6.87 -38.93 25.66
CA PHE A 1123 6.20 -38.25 26.76
C PHE A 1123 4.69 -38.38 26.59
N SER A 1124 3.92 -38.35 27.68
CA SER A 1124 2.47 -38.50 27.61
C SER A 1124 1.78 -37.50 28.52
N ILE A 1125 0.69 -36.92 28.02
CA ILE A 1125 -0.19 -36.05 28.78
C ILE A 1125 -1.63 -36.55 28.66
N ILE A 1126 -2.40 -36.36 29.72
CA ILE A 1126 -3.80 -36.78 29.84
C ILE A 1126 -4.65 -35.62 30.34
N PRO A 1127 -5.98 -35.65 30.13
CA PRO A 1127 -6.85 -34.66 30.72
C PRO A 1127 -6.67 -34.58 32.24
N ALA A 1128 -6.58 -33.38 32.79
CA ALA A 1128 -6.62 -33.17 34.22
C ALA A 1128 -7.96 -33.71 34.77
N LYS A 1129 -7.92 -34.47 35.86
CA LYS A 1129 -9.15 -34.90 36.54
C LYS A 1129 -9.89 -33.64 37.01
N SER A 1130 -11.18 -33.51 36.70
CA SER A 1130 -12.02 -32.46 37.27
C SER A 1130 -11.92 -32.54 38.79
N LYS A 1131 -11.46 -31.47 39.42
CA LYS A 1131 -11.58 -31.33 40.88
C LYS A 1131 -13.03 -31.08 41.26
#